data_AF-D0NUE2-F1
#
_entry.id   AF-D0NUE2-F1
#
_cell.length_a   1.000
_cell.length_b   1.000
_cell.length_c   1.000
_cell.angle_alpha   90.00
_cell.angle_beta   90.00
_cell.angle_gamma   90.00
#
_symmetry.space_group_name_H-M   'P 1'
#
loop_
_entity.id
_entity.type
_entity.pdbx_description
1 polymer ?
#
loop_
_entity_poly.entity_id
_entity_poly.type
_entity_poly.pdbx_seq_one_letter_code
_entity_poly.pdbx_strand_id
1 'polypeptide(L)'
;MATAEQDRTHIMEERTSSFIELKNDTPKSRGSARPSGRLSRSRQSASMSQSQSHARSRVLSHSAKPYTDADANETILRANAPPNYHGGFNDIMKQIKAKNYYTQQFQRIQQQTNMGRSLFFSNVAPTFYEDNYLAIAQETSVDRVRACFFIGLVGLTALYLNEWQSDQWSKSEKNGRTDQDETTIIVMTFGVMLPTFMLGIIATFTSIGRKYLENVTATVFVIVAAMMIAKKPVEKYKGPIIPLLILLIPIFGITRMRYIKSCCIGWGIFFSYLIVMMSVRNTLPQPDLFDSYTDISYQAINYGITAIGGMVSQYRQELLRRRNFCLQLPFSGTMDADAVAEIKTDKFSRKTLMHRWSLKFRHPEVEECFYRYWYLIDPFPYENPNSGSLHQGVFRTIRFAIWTLLLNQLVLLLQDIKFLEVKKDALVDDNDLTYALVLRFGVTVPLYFSAALFMYFLGKAFYARWVKEAEAAKNAALTRDSMVSVGLVVEAAQIKYATKDRVLDVLINKGGYVRSTQVFSSVVIACHVCCMGILLLAVSTGAKVDAYEKTHNASPGQPKPVYYMGFLNAVLFAHRSGFRVRFIYATYTTFVVALGIIIAASSMSPAYYQQYAGYVSVIFLMGMMISYEEECLRRSFFVLKSIRTLEFEEWFGVVLRIQGWVKERFRKKLQDVRSKGSKDFDSARKAEAVVPLINTSAQMAYASKLGMYSQMVNIIIAVADVITSSL
;
A
#
# COMPACT_ATOMS: atom_id res chain seq x y z
N MET A 1 11.62 50.59 -18.16
CA MET A 1 10.58 51.57 -18.56
C MET A 1 9.28 50.81 -18.78
N ALA A 2 8.16 51.32 -18.24
CA ALA A 2 6.73 51.00 -18.52
C ALA A 2 6.32 49.51 -18.75
N THR A 3 5.62 48.80 -17.85
CA THR A 3 4.14 48.80 -17.57
C THR A 3 3.28 48.38 -18.77
N ALA A 4 2.27 47.49 -18.67
CA ALA A 4 1.34 47.15 -17.58
C ALA A 4 1.05 45.61 -17.49
N GLU A 5 0.65 45.01 -16.35
CA GLU A 5 -0.73 44.73 -15.85
C GLU A 5 -1.72 44.18 -16.90
N GLN A 6 -2.60 43.19 -16.67
CA GLN A 6 -3.15 42.50 -15.48
C GLN A 6 -3.12 40.95 -15.70
N ASP A 7 -3.57 40.02 -14.86
CA ASP A 7 -4.18 39.99 -13.51
C ASP A 7 -3.57 38.85 -12.67
N ARG A 8 -3.77 38.89 -11.35
CA ARG A 8 -3.71 37.74 -10.43
C ARG A 8 -4.67 37.95 -9.26
N THR A 9 -5.82 37.29 -9.26
CA THR A 9 -6.69 37.21 -8.08
C THR A 9 -6.22 36.15 -7.06
N HIS A 10 -6.17 36.55 -5.78
CA HIS A 10 -5.48 35.85 -4.69
C HIS A 10 -6.35 35.95 -3.42
N ILE A 11 -6.29 34.93 -2.54
CA ILE A 11 -6.72 34.94 -1.11
C ILE A 11 -8.23 35.10 -0.81
N MET A 12 -8.78 34.10 -0.10
CA MET A 12 -9.65 34.36 1.06
C MET A 12 -9.32 33.34 2.16
N GLU A 13 -8.49 33.76 3.10
CA GLU A 13 -8.30 33.11 4.40
C GLU A 13 -8.41 34.21 5.46
N GLU A 14 -9.60 34.39 6.05
CA GLU A 14 -9.80 35.10 7.32
C GLU A 14 -11.26 35.01 7.77
N ARG A 15 -11.49 34.48 8.99
CA ARG A 15 -12.62 34.82 9.88
C ARG A 15 -12.28 34.42 11.32
N THR A 16 -11.55 35.30 12.00
CA THR A 16 -11.40 35.30 13.45
C THR A 16 -12.46 36.20 14.09
N SER A 17 -12.95 35.76 15.27
CA SER A 17 -13.57 36.55 16.35
C SER A 17 -14.68 37.58 16.03
N SER A 18 -15.86 37.33 16.59
CA SER A 18 -16.47 38.30 17.50
C SER A 18 -16.88 37.61 18.80
N PHE A 19 -16.09 37.84 19.85
CA PHE A 19 -16.42 37.48 21.22
C PHE A 19 -17.29 38.62 21.78
N ILE A 20 -18.54 38.35 22.18
CA ILE A 20 -19.34 39.34 22.89
C ILE A 20 -19.13 39.13 24.39
N GLU A 21 -18.45 40.09 25.00
CA GLU A 21 -18.11 40.12 26.41
C GLU A 21 -19.32 40.58 27.24
N LEU A 22 -20.12 39.64 27.72
CA LEU A 22 -21.22 39.93 28.65
C LEU A 22 -20.67 40.12 30.06
N LYS A 23 -20.60 41.41 30.43
CA LYS A 23 -20.16 41.96 31.71
C LYS A 23 -20.87 41.31 32.91
N ASN A 24 -20.09 40.89 33.90
CA ASN A 24 -20.61 40.46 35.21
C ASN A 24 -21.00 41.67 36.06
N ASP A 25 -22.28 41.80 36.40
CA ASP A 25 -22.71 42.66 37.51
C ASP A 25 -22.93 41.80 38.77
N THR A 26 -22.18 42.09 39.83
CA THR A 26 -22.25 41.40 41.13
C THR A 26 -22.75 42.36 42.22
N PRO A 27 -23.84 42.07 42.94
CA PRO A 27 -24.16 42.76 44.18
C PRO A 27 -23.37 42.15 45.36
N LYS A 28 -22.88 43.02 46.25
CA LYS A 28 -22.11 42.66 47.44
C LYS A 28 -23.00 42.35 48.66
N SER A 29 -22.72 41.26 49.37
CA SER A 29 -22.90 41.14 50.84
C SER A 29 -21.82 40.19 51.38
N ARG A 30 -20.87 40.64 52.22
CA ARG A 30 -20.90 40.94 53.67
C ARG A 30 -21.20 39.74 54.57
N GLY A 31 -20.20 39.32 55.37
CA GLY A 31 -20.42 38.72 56.71
C GLY A 31 -19.50 37.55 57.11
N SER A 32 -18.67 37.77 58.14
CA SER A 32 -17.84 36.83 58.95
C SER A 32 -16.92 35.79 58.24
N ALA A 33 -15.64 35.54 58.58
CA ALA A 33 -14.75 35.71 59.74
C ALA A 33 -14.44 34.43 60.55
N ARG A 34 -13.42 33.67 60.07
CA ARG A 34 -12.32 32.98 60.84
C ARG A 34 -12.69 31.90 61.91
N PRO A 35 -11.73 31.10 62.43
CA PRO A 35 -10.35 30.81 61.96
C PRO A 35 -9.92 29.31 61.98
N SER A 36 -8.76 29.05 61.37
CA SER A 36 -7.70 28.06 61.72
C SER A 36 -8.01 26.69 62.36
N GLY A 37 -7.54 25.62 61.70
CA GLY A 37 -7.11 24.36 62.31
C GLY A 37 -5.85 23.83 61.60
N ARG A 38 -4.80 23.47 62.35
CA ARG A 38 -3.46 23.06 61.85
C ARG A 38 -3.13 21.68 62.43
N LEU A 39 -2.10 21.00 61.88
CA LEU A 39 -1.55 19.69 62.31
C LEU A 39 -2.34 18.47 61.73
N SER A 40 -1.73 17.32 61.44
CA SER A 40 -0.30 16.98 61.39
C SER A 40 -0.02 15.74 60.51
N ARG A 41 1.22 15.69 59.99
CA ARG A 41 1.91 14.50 59.44
C ARG A 41 1.57 13.18 60.15
N SER A 42 1.37 12.13 59.36
CA SER A 42 1.86 10.79 59.68
C SER A 42 2.35 10.10 58.40
N ARG A 43 3.61 9.64 58.39
CA ARG A 43 4.15 8.69 57.42
C ARG A 43 4.09 7.32 58.09
N GLN A 44 3.35 6.38 57.52
CA GLN A 44 3.62 4.96 57.74
C GLN A 44 3.67 4.24 56.40
N SER A 45 4.85 3.68 56.13
CA SER A 45 5.15 2.75 55.06
C SER A 45 5.27 1.35 55.66
N ALA A 46 4.46 0.38 55.20
CA ALA A 46 4.84 -1.03 55.18
C ALA A 46 3.78 -1.91 54.49
N SER A 47 4.26 -3.08 54.03
CA SER A 47 3.57 -4.31 53.62
C SER A 47 2.66 -4.30 52.39
N MET A 48 3.06 -5.13 51.42
CA MET A 48 2.19 -5.67 50.38
C MET A 48 1.35 -6.80 50.97
N SER A 49 0.05 -6.85 50.65
CA SER A 49 -0.68 -8.11 50.53
C SER A 49 -1.69 -8.01 49.40
N GLN A 50 -1.64 -8.99 48.48
CA GLN A 50 -2.57 -9.07 47.37
C GLN A 50 -3.95 -9.50 47.88
N SER A 51 -4.92 -8.58 47.87
CA SER A 51 -6.35 -8.91 47.86
C SER A 51 -7.17 -7.67 47.49
N GLN A 52 -7.16 -7.28 46.21
CA GLN A 52 -8.14 -6.31 45.72
C GLN A 52 -9.40 -7.03 45.31
N SER A 53 -10.38 -7.00 46.22
CA SER A 53 -11.74 -7.43 45.98
C SER A 53 -12.36 -6.65 44.81
N HIS A 54 -12.88 -7.38 43.82
CA HIS A 54 -13.72 -6.82 42.76
C HIS A 54 -15.06 -6.34 43.34
N ALA A 55 -15.10 -5.13 43.89
CA ALA A 55 -16.33 -4.53 44.39
C ALA A 55 -16.41 -3.01 44.17
N ARG A 56 -17.41 -2.62 43.36
CA ARG A 56 -18.04 -1.28 43.28
C ARG A 56 -17.24 -0.12 42.66
N SER A 57 -17.40 0.01 41.35
CA SER A 57 -17.99 1.25 40.78
C SER A 57 -18.89 0.98 39.56
N ARG A 58 -19.90 0.12 39.70
CA ARG A 58 -20.98 0.03 38.71
C ARG A 58 -21.85 1.30 38.82
N VAL A 59 -21.54 2.31 38.01
CA VAL A 59 -22.53 3.32 37.64
C VAL A 59 -23.56 2.62 36.75
N LEU A 60 -24.80 2.52 37.23
CA LEU A 60 -25.90 1.88 36.51
C LEU A 60 -26.32 2.72 35.29
N SER A 61 -25.69 2.47 34.14
CA SER A 61 -26.21 2.91 32.84
C SER A 61 -27.33 1.97 32.40
N HIS A 62 -28.60 2.38 32.60
CA HIS A 62 -29.71 1.69 31.96
C HIS A 62 -29.63 1.79 30.43
N SER A 63 -29.90 0.66 29.75
CA SER A 63 -30.06 0.51 28.30
C SER A 63 -28.78 0.52 27.44
N ALA A 64 -27.98 -0.54 27.57
CA ALA A 64 -27.39 -1.29 26.45
C ALA A 64 -27.02 -2.69 26.95
N LYS A 65 -27.18 -3.75 26.13
CA LYS A 65 -26.44 -4.99 26.38
C LYS A 65 -24.95 -4.69 26.17
N PRO A 66 -24.03 -5.16 27.04
CA PRO A 66 -22.61 -5.03 26.76
C PRO A 66 -22.28 -5.72 25.43
N TYR A 67 -21.37 -5.16 24.63
CA TYR A 67 -21.00 -5.70 23.31
C TYR A 67 -20.48 -7.15 23.37
N THR A 68 -20.09 -7.61 24.56
CA THR A 68 -19.73 -9.01 24.86
C THR A 68 -20.77 -10.02 24.41
N ASP A 69 -22.04 -9.65 24.30
CA ASP A 69 -23.16 -10.57 24.00
C ASP A 69 -23.63 -10.53 22.54
N ALA A 70 -23.24 -9.52 21.76
CA ALA A 70 -23.64 -9.37 20.35
C ALA A 70 -22.83 -10.29 19.41
N ASP A 71 -23.38 -10.59 18.23
CA ASP A 71 -22.57 -11.17 17.16
C ASP A 71 -21.58 -10.14 16.60
N ALA A 72 -20.37 -10.60 16.28
CA ALA A 72 -19.33 -9.77 15.71
C ALA A 72 -19.74 -9.23 14.33
N ASN A 73 -20.52 -9.99 13.55
CA ASN A 73 -21.02 -9.53 12.24
C ASN A 73 -22.09 -8.43 12.41
N GLU A 74 -23.06 -8.63 13.29
CA GLU A 74 -24.08 -7.62 13.63
C GLU A 74 -23.43 -6.31 14.10
N THR A 75 -22.41 -6.40 14.96
CA THR A 75 -21.64 -5.25 15.44
C THR A 75 -20.98 -4.48 14.30
N ILE A 76 -20.35 -5.18 13.34
CA ILE A 76 -19.72 -4.57 12.15
C ILE A 76 -20.77 -3.94 11.22
N LEU A 77 -21.92 -4.58 11.04
CA LEU A 77 -23.02 -4.05 10.22
C LEU A 77 -23.63 -2.79 10.85
N ARG A 78 -23.90 -2.81 12.16
CA ARG A 78 -24.40 -1.64 12.92
C ARG A 78 -23.47 -0.43 12.80
N ALA A 79 -22.16 -0.63 12.94
CA ALA A 79 -21.15 0.43 12.80
C ALA A 79 -21.11 1.08 11.40
N ASN A 80 -21.56 0.37 10.36
CA ASN A 80 -21.56 0.84 8.98
C ASN A 80 -22.97 1.03 8.40
N ALA A 81 -24.01 0.98 9.23
CA ALA A 81 -25.39 1.19 8.83
C ALA A 81 -25.56 2.54 8.10
N PRO A 82 -26.42 2.64 7.08
CA PRO A 82 -26.71 3.93 6.45
C PRO A 82 -27.26 4.92 7.51
N PRO A 83 -26.88 6.20 7.46
CA PRO A 83 -27.39 7.18 8.41
C PRO A 83 -28.90 7.31 8.29
N ASN A 84 -29.62 7.04 9.38
CA ASN A 84 -31.06 7.12 9.45
C ASN A 84 -31.45 8.51 9.96
N TYR A 85 -31.75 9.44 9.03
CA TYR A 85 -32.10 10.81 9.37
C TYR A 85 -33.62 10.95 9.56
N HIS A 86 -34.04 11.50 10.71
CA HIS A 86 -35.44 11.65 11.09
C HIS A 86 -35.79 13.12 11.40
N GLY A 87 -37.06 13.48 11.23
CA GLY A 87 -37.59 14.81 11.56
C GLY A 87 -37.59 15.79 10.38
N GLY A 88 -37.77 17.08 10.67
CA GLY A 88 -37.84 18.12 9.65
C GLY A 88 -36.47 18.44 9.02
N PHE A 89 -36.46 19.21 7.94
CA PHE A 89 -35.22 19.59 7.22
C PHE A 89 -34.13 20.17 8.14
N ASN A 90 -34.54 20.99 9.12
CA ASN A 90 -33.62 21.57 10.11
C ASN A 90 -33.00 20.53 11.05
N ASP A 91 -33.77 19.51 11.45
CA ASP A 91 -33.29 18.41 12.30
C ASP A 91 -32.33 17.50 11.53
N ILE A 92 -32.67 17.16 10.28
CA ILE A 92 -31.79 16.43 9.36
C ILE A 92 -30.46 17.18 9.17
N MET A 93 -30.51 18.49 8.91
CA MET A 93 -29.31 19.33 8.79
C MET A 93 -28.49 19.38 10.08
N LYS A 94 -29.14 19.41 11.25
CA LYS A 94 -28.49 19.36 12.56
C LYS A 94 -27.81 18.00 12.81
N GLN A 95 -28.45 16.90 12.43
CA GLN A 95 -27.90 15.54 12.51
C GLN A 95 -26.68 15.37 11.57
N ILE A 96 -26.73 15.89 10.34
CA ILE A 96 -25.60 15.89 9.41
C ILE A 96 -24.42 16.68 10.00
N LYS A 97 -24.66 17.88 10.54
CA LYS A 97 -23.61 18.70 11.20
C LYS A 97 -23.00 17.99 12.41
N ALA A 98 -23.82 17.35 13.24
CA ALA A 98 -23.37 16.57 14.39
C ALA A 98 -22.49 15.38 13.97
N LYS A 99 -22.91 14.63 12.94
CA LYS A 99 -22.14 13.50 12.37
C LYS A 99 -20.80 13.96 11.80
N ASN A 100 -20.77 15.06 11.06
CA ASN A 100 -19.51 15.62 10.52
C ASN A 100 -18.55 16.04 11.64
N TYR A 101 -19.06 16.70 12.69
CA TYR A 101 -18.26 17.06 13.86
C TYR A 101 -17.72 15.82 14.61
N TYR A 102 -18.56 14.79 14.76
CA TYR A 102 -18.19 13.51 15.36
C TYR A 102 -17.04 12.82 14.59
N THR A 103 -17.17 12.66 13.26
CA THR A 103 -16.10 12.12 12.41
C THR A 103 -14.80 12.94 12.51
N GLN A 104 -14.90 14.27 12.63
CA GLN A 104 -13.74 15.14 12.85
C GLN A 104 -13.08 14.94 14.22
N GLN A 105 -13.85 14.71 15.30
CA GLN A 105 -13.25 14.41 16.61
C GLN A 105 -12.56 13.05 16.62
N PHE A 106 -13.16 12.02 16.00
CA PHE A 106 -12.51 10.71 15.83
C PHE A 106 -11.18 10.84 15.08
N GLN A 107 -11.18 11.58 13.96
CA GLN A 107 -9.97 11.89 13.19
C GLN A 107 -8.90 12.58 14.03
N ARG A 108 -9.27 13.58 14.84
CA ARG A 108 -8.34 14.32 15.70
C ARG A 108 -7.72 13.45 16.79
N ILE A 109 -8.47 12.49 17.35
CA ILE A 109 -7.92 11.56 18.34
C ILE A 109 -6.90 10.63 17.68
N GLN A 110 -7.22 10.08 16.51
CA GLN A 110 -6.29 9.24 15.73
C GLN A 110 -5.03 10.02 15.25
N GLN A 111 -5.12 11.35 15.14
CA GLN A 111 -4.00 12.24 14.80
C GLN A 111 -3.08 12.58 16.00
N GLN A 112 -3.46 12.26 17.25
CA GLN A 112 -2.63 12.57 18.43
C GLN A 112 -1.23 11.93 18.42
N THR A 113 -1.05 10.86 17.63
CA THR A 113 0.26 10.20 17.42
C THR A 113 1.23 11.00 16.55
N ASN A 114 0.80 12.14 15.96
CA ASN A 114 1.62 13.10 15.22
C ASN A 114 2.61 12.46 14.24
N MET A 115 2.10 11.55 13.41
CA MET A 115 2.88 10.81 12.42
C MET A 115 3.45 11.74 11.32
N GLY A 116 4.77 11.82 11.24
CA GLY A 116 5.49 12.64 10.25
C GLY A 116 5.38 12.13 8.81
N ARG A 117 5.88 12.91 7.84
CA ARG A 117 5.86 12.51 6.41
C ARG A 117 6.63 11.21 6.15
N SER A 118 7.69 10.95 6.92
CA SER A 118 8.49 9.72 6.88
C SER A 118 7.86 8.53 7.62
N LEU A 119 6.58 8.64 8.01
CA LEU A 119 5.76 7.67 8.74
C LEU A 119 6.14 7.40 10.20
N PHE A 120 7.24 7.93 10.72
CA PHE A 120 7.57 7.83 12.14
C PHE A 120 6.54 8.53 13.03
N PHE A 121 6.20 7.91 14.16
CA PHE A 121 5.44 8.58 15.23
C PHE A 121 6.34 9.57 15.98
N SER A 122 5.78 10.67 16.47
CA SER A 122 6.55 11.57 17.34
C SER A 122 6.74 10.90 18.70
N ASN A 123 7.99 10.64 19.10
CA ASN A 123 8.33 10.12 20.42
C ASN A 123 8.22 11.23 21.49
N VAL A 124 7.00 11.65 21.78
CA VAL A 124 6.69 12.60 22.85
C VAL A 124 6.34 11.81 24.11
N ALA A 125 7.15 11.98 25.16
CA ALA A 125 6.90 11.38 26.46
C ALA A 125 5.51 11.77 27.01
N PRO A 126 4.79 10.86 27.70
CA PRO A 126 5.26 9.56 28.22
C PRO A 126 5.06 8.36 27.26
N THR A 127 4.60 8.57 26.03
CA THR A 127 4.10 7.47 25.17
C THR A 127 5.08 7.08 24.06
N PHE A 128 5.78 5.96 24.25
CA PHE A 128 6.72 5.35 23.29
C PHE A 128 5.97 4.61 22.15
N TYR A 129 5.27 5.35 21.30
CA TYR A 129 4.44 4.75 20.23
C TYR A 129 5.27 4.00 19.17
N GLU A 130 6.45 4.51 18.79
CA GLU A 130 7.29 3.88 17.76
C GLU A 130 7.86 2.53 18.22
N ASP A 131 8.30 2.42 19.48
CA ASP A 131 8.88 1.18 20.02
C ASP A 131 7.82 0.08 20.21
N ASN A 132 6.63 0.45 20.69
CA ASN A 132 5.49 -0.46 20.78
C ASN A 132 5.03 -0.93 19.39
N TYR A 133 4.96 -0.02 18.41
CA TYR A 133 4.68 -0.37 17.02
C TYR A 133 5.73 -1.33 16.45
N LEU A 134 7.02 -1.06 16.69
CA LEU A 134 8.14 -1.88 16.22
C LEU A 134 8.09 -3.30 16.80
N ALA A 135 7.85 -3.43 18.11
CA ALA A 135 7.74 -4.74 18.77
C ALA A 135 6.62 -5.60 18.16
N ILE A 136 5.42 -5.03 17.99
CA ILE A 136 4.27 -5.71 17.36
C ILE A 136 4.56 -6.03 15.87
N ALA A 137 5.22 -5.12 15.15
CA ALA A 137 5.58 -5.33 13.75
C ALA A 137 6.60 -6.47 13.59
N GLN A 138 7.59 -6.56 14.49
CA GLN A 138 8.58 -7.65 14.52
C GLN A 138 7.93 -8.99 14.86
N GLU A 139 7.16 -9.07 15.95
CA GLU A 139 6.48 -10.32 16.36
C GLU A 139 5.57 -10.86 15.25
N THR A 140 4.77 -9.99 14.63
CA THR A 140 3.82 -10.38 13.57
C THR A 140 4.44 -10.55 12.18
N SER A 141 5.76 -10.34 12.01
CA SER A 141 6.46 -10.52 10.73
C SER A 141 7.35 -11.77 10.67
N VAL A 142 7.66 -12.41 11.80
CA VAL A 142 8.56 -13.58 11.91
C VAL A 142 8.31 -14.63 10.80
N ASP A 143 7.08 -15.14 10.69
CA ASP A 143 6.76 -16.21 9.73
C ASP A 143 6.79 -15.74 8.27
N ARG A 144 6.57 -14.44 8.00
CA ARG A 144 6.71 -13.86 6.65
C ARG A 144 8.17 -13.75 6.26
N VAL A 145 9.02 -13.32 7.19
CA VAL A 145 10.47 -13.23 6.99
C VAL A 145 11.06 -14.62 6.77
N ARG A 146 10.65 -15.62 7.57
CA ARG A 146 11.01 -17.04 7.35
C ARG A 146 10.61 -17.53 5.95
N ALA A 147 9.34 -17.36 5.56
CA ALA A 147 8.86 -17.77 4.25
C ALA A 147 9.60 -17.05 3.11
N CYS A 148 9.87 -15.75 3.28
CA CYS A 148 10.65 -14.96 2.32
C CYS A 148 12.09 -15.46 2.16
N PHE A 149 12.80 -15.73 3.26
CA PHE A 149 14.15 -16.27 3.22
C PHE A 149 14.17 -17.69 2.66
N PHE A 150 13.18 -18.52 2.97
CA PHE A 150 13.06 -19.86 2.41
C PHE A 150 12.83 -19.83 0.89
N ILE A 151 11.94 -18.96 0.40
CA ILE A 151 11.71 -18.78 -1.06
C ILE A 151 12.98 -18.25 -1.74
N GLY A 152 13.66 -17.27 -1.13
CA GLY A 152 14.92 -16.72 -1.66
C GLY A 152 16.03 -17.78 -1.72
N LEU A 153 16.21 -18.52 -0.63
CA LEU A 153 17.13 -19.65 -0.53
C LEU A 153 16.85 -20.71 -1.59
N VAL A 154 15.64 -21.27 -1.65
CA VAL A 154 15.29 -22.35 -2.60
C VAL A 154 15.41 -21.86 -4.04
N GLY A 155 14.93 -20.65 -4.35
CA GLY A 155 15.03 -20.07 -5.69
C GLY A 155 16.46 -19.84 -6.15
N LEU A 156 17.33 -19.31 -5.29
CA LEU A 156 18.74 -19.11 -5.60
C LEU A 156 19.54 -20.42 -5.62
N THR A 157 19.24 -21.37 -4.74
CA THR A 157 19.84 -22.71 -4.78
C THR A 157 19.51 -23.41 -6.10
N ALA A 158 18.25 -23.37 -6.54
CA ALA A 158 17.85 -23.96 -7.83
C ALA A 158 18.54 -23.26 -9.02
N LEU A 159 18.63 -21.93 -9.01
CA LEU A 159 19.35 -21.17 -10.03
C LEU A 159 20.85 -21.52 -10.06
N TYR A 160 21.55 -21.44 -8.93
CA TYR A 160 22.99 -21.63 -8.86
C TYR A 160 23.40 -23.10 -9.04
N LEU A 161 22.57 -24.07 -8.66
CA LEU A 161 22.78 -25.47 -9.04
C LEU A 161 22.63 -25.68 -10.55
N ASN A 162 21.68 -25.01 -11.21
CA ASN A 162 21.52 -25.09 -12.66
C ASN A 162 22.66 -24.40 -13.42
N GLU A 163 23.11 -23.21 -12.98
CA GLU A 163 24.28 -22.52 -13.54
C GLU A 163 25.55 -23.39 -13.41
N TRP A 164 25.76 -24.03 -12.25
CA TRP A 164 26.89 -24.92 -11.99
C TRP A 164 26.83 -26.22 -12.81
N GLN A 165 25.68 -26.90 -12.84
CA GLN A 165 25.50 -28.14 -13.62
C GLN A 165 25.59 -27.91 -15.14
N SER A 166 25.28 -26.70 -15.60
CA SER A 166 25.40 -26.29 -17.01
C SER A 166 26.78 -25.70 -17.34
N ASP A 167 27.77 -25.86 -16.45
CA ASP A 167 29.16 -25.41 -16.59
C ASP A 167 29.34 -23.91 -16.91
N GLN A 168 28.38 -23.06 -16.51
CA GLN A 168 28.36 -21.65 -16.93
C GLN A 168 29.48 -20.80 -16.29
N TRP A 169 30.09 -21.30 -15.22
CA TRP A 169 31.13 -20.60 -14.45
C TRP A 169 32.55 -21.05 -14.77
N SER A 170 32.73 -22.11 -15.56
CA SER A 170 34.05 -22.67 -15.86
C SER A 170 34.96 -21.68 -16.60
N LYS A 171 36.27 -21.97 -16.58
CA LYS A 171 37.30 -21.22 -17.29
C LYS A 171 36.90 -20.97 -18.75
N SER A 172 36.98 -19.71 -19.19
CA SER A 172 36.57 -19.32 -20.54
C SER A 172 37.50 -18.26 -21.11
N GLU A 173 38.39 -18.68 -22.01
CA GLU A 173 39.31 -17.79 -22.71
C GLU A 173 38.56 -16.73 -23.53
N LYS A 174 37.38 -17.08 -24.08
CA LYS A 174 36.51 -16.19 -24.86
C LYS A 174 36.09 -14.93 -24.10
N ASN A 175 35.93 -15.03 -22.77
CA ASN A 175 35.52 -13.94 -21.89
C ASN A 175 36.64 -13.54 -20.90
N GLY A 176 37.84 -14.10 -21.04
CA GLY A 176 38.97 -13.90 -20.12
C GLY A 176 38.73 -14.40 -18.69
N ARG A 177 37.91 -15.45 -18.49
CA ARG A 177 37.63 -16.05 -17.17
C ARG A 177 38.65 -17.12 -16.78
N THR A 178 39.14 -17.04 -15.56
CA THR A 178 40.19 -17.89 -14.97
C THR A 178 39.64 -18.91 -13.97
N ASP A 179 40.45 -19.91 -13.62
CA ASP A 179 40.12 -20.93 -12.61
C ASP A 179 39.94 -20.31 -11.20
N GLN A 180 40.57 -19.16 -10.95
CA GLN A 180 40.39 -18.37 -9.73
C GLN A 180 39.03 -17.65 -9.71
N ASP A 181 38.54 -17.18 -10.87
CA ASP A 181 37.21 -16.57 -10.97
C ASP A 181 36.11 -17.61 -10.67
N GLU A 182 36.22 -18.82 -11.22
CA GLU A 182 35.29 -19.93 -10.96
C GLU A 182 35.22 -20.27 -9.46
N THR A 183 36.39 -20.48 -8.83
CA THR A 183 36.50 -20.72 -7.39
C THR A 183 35.86 -19.58 -6.58
N THR A 184 36.09 -18.33 -7.00
CA THR A 184 35.52 -17.14 -6.35
C THR A 184 33.99 -17.11 -6.49
N ILE A 185 33.43 -17.43 -7.64
CA ILE A 185 31.97 -17.51 -7.87
C ILE A 185 31.34 -18.57 -6.96
N ILE A 186 31.96 -19.75 -6.83
CA ILE A 186 31.50 -20.84 -5.95
C ILE A 186 31.52 -20.39 -4.48
N VAL A 187 32.60 -19.75 -4.03
CA VAL A 187 32.71 -19.23 -2.65
C VAL A 187 31.67 -18.14 -2.39
N MET A 188 31.43 -17.22 -3.32
CA MET A 188 30.42 -16.16 -3.16
C MET A 188 28.99 -16.70 -3.15
N THR A 189 28.67 -17.70 -3.96
CA THR A 189 27.33 -18.31 -4.07
C THR A 189 27.05 -19.28 -2.92
N PHE A 190 27.78 -20.39 -2.87
CA PHE A 190 27.57 -21.48 -1.91
C PHE A 190 28.22 -21.21 -0.54
N GLY A 191 29.28 -20.41 -0.48
CA GLY A 191 29.96 -20.06 0.77
C GLY A 191 29.40 -18.83 1.49
N VAL A 192 28.79 -17.86 0.78
CA VAL A 192 28.28 -16.61 1.39
C VAL A 192 26.78 -16.39 1.16
N MET A 193 26.31 -16.32 -0.09
CA MET A 193 24.91 -15.94 -0.39
C MET A 193 23.88 -16.92 0.17
N LEU A 194 24.00 -18.22 -0.13
CA LEU A 194 23.04 -19.22 0.36
C LEU A 194 23.13 -19.43 1.89
N PRO A 195 24.32 -19.53 2.51
CA PRO A 195 24.44 -19.58 3.97
C PRO A 195 23.87 -18.34 4.68
N THR A 196 23.95 -17.15 4.09
CA THR A 196 23.37 -15.93 4.67
C THR A 196 21.85 -16.04 4.83
N PHE A 197 21.13 -16.63 3.86
CA PHE A 197 19.69 -16.91 4.02
C PHE A 197 19.42 -17.97 5.10
N MET A 198 20.21 -19.04 5.17
CA MET A 198 20.09 -20.07 6.22
C MET A 198 20.31 -19.49 7.62
N LEU A 199 21.38 -18.71 7.81
CA LEU A 199 21.68 -18.01 9.06
C LEU A 199 20.56 -17.00 9.42
N GLY A 200 20.02 -16.30 8.42
CA GLY A 200 18.84 -15.45 8.59
C GLY A 200 17.63 -16.22 9.12
N ILE A 201 17.32 -17.39 8.55
CA ILE A 201 16.24 -18.28 9.01
C ILE A 201 16.49 -18.73 10.45
N ILE A 202 17.69 -19.25 10.76
CA ILE A 202 18.07 -19.73 12.08
C ILE A 202 17.96 -18.60 13.13
N ALA A 203 18.43 -17.39 12.80
CA ALA A 203 18.31 -16.23 13.67
C ALA A 203 16.86 -15.92 14.07
N THR A 204 15.87 -16.14 13.17
CA THR A 204 14.44 -15.91 13.50
C THR A 204 13.87 -16.88 14.54
N PHE A 205 14.54 -17.98 14.89
CA PHE A 205 14.12 -18.87 15.97
C PHE A 205 14.61 -18.40 17.35
N THR A 206 15.73 -17.67 17.38
CA THR A 206 16.29 -17.11 18.62
C THR A 206 15.41 -15.98 19.20
N SER A 207 15.51 -15.71 20.50
CA SER A 207 14.85 -14.56 21.15
C SER A 207 15.45 -13.23 20.68
N ILE A 208 16.78 -13.16 20.57
CA ILE A 208 17.54 -11.98 20.14
C ILE A 208 17.19 -11.63 18.69
N GLY A 209 17.22 -12.61 17.77
CA GLY A 209 16.89 -12.40 16.36
C GLY A 209 15.42 -12.02 16.14
N ARG A 210 14.49 -12.44 16.99
CA ARG A 210 13.10 -11.92 16.98
C ARG A 210 13.02 -10.46 17.44
N LYS A 211 13.73 -10.09 18.52
CA LYS A 211 13.79 -8.71 19.04
C LYS A 211 14.48 -7.72 18.08
N TYR A 212 15.39 -8.21 17.23
CA TYR A 212 16.11 -7.39 16.24
C TYR A 212 15.83 -7.81 14.79
N LEU A 213 14.66 -8.39 14.53
CA LEU A 213 14.31 -9.01 13.24
C LEU A 213 14.46 -8.06 12.04
N GLU A 214 14.13 -6.78 12.22
CA GLU A 214 14.32 -5.74 11.20
C GLU A 214 15.80 -5.57 10.82
N ASN A 215 16.72 -5.62 11.80
CA ASN A 215 18.16 -5.52 11.55
C ASN A 215 18.71 -6.81 10.92
N VAL A 216 18.32 -7.98 11.43
CA VAL A 216 18.68 -9.28 10.84
C VAL A 216 18.29 -9.31 9.35
N THR A 217 17.08 -8.84 9.04
CA THR A 217 16.57 -8.81 7.66
C THR A 217 17.30 -7.81 6.77
N ALA A 218 17.58 -6.62 7.29
CA ALA A 218 18.42 -5.64 6.60
C ALA A 218 19.82 -6.21 6.28
N THR A 219 20.49 -6.83 7.27
CA THR A 219 21.82 -7.43 7.10
C THR A 219 21.82 -8.55 6.06
N VAL A 220 20.86 -9.48 6.12
CA VAL A 220 20.73 -10.58 5.13
C VAL A 220 20.61 -10.02 3.72
N PHE A 221 19.71 -9.06 3.49
CA PHE A 221 19.51 -8.48 2.17
C PHE A 221 20.68 -7.63 1.68
N VAL A 222 21.36 -6.88 2.55
CA VAL A 222 22.56 -6.10 2.18
C VAL A 222 23.71 -7.02 1.77
N ILE A 223 23.98 -8.08 2.53
CA ILE A 223 25.03 -9.05 2.19
C ILE A 223 24.72 -9.75 0.87
N VAL A 224 23.51 -10.29 0.71
CA VAL A 224 23.11 -10.98 -0.53
C VAL A 224 23.17 -10.05 -1.73
N ALA A 225 22.67 -8.80 -1.61
CA ALA A 225 22.74 -7.83 -2.70
C ALA A 225 24.19 -7.45 -3.07
N ALA A 226 25.04 -7.21 -2.07
CA ALA A 226 26.46 -6.89 -2.30
C ALA A 226 27.19 -8.05 -3.01
N MET A 227 26.94 -9.29 -2.59
CA MET A 227 27.52 -10.48 -3.23
C MET A 227 26.97 -10.70 -4.65
N MET A 228 25.68 -10.44 -4.91
CA MET A 228 25.13 -10.47 -6.27
C MET A 228 25.79 -9.42 -7.19
N ILE A 229 25.95 -8.18 -6.70
CA ILE A 229 26.61 -7.10 -7.44
C ILE A 229 28.08 -7.45 -7.71
N ALA A 230 28.79 -8.03 -6.73
CA ALA A 230 30.18 -8.41 -6.87
C ALA A 230 30.40 -9.71 -7.70
N LYS A 231 29.41 -10.63 -7.79
CA LYS A 231 29.51 -11.84 -8.65
C LYS A 231 29.66 -11.45 -10.11
N LYS A 232 28.84 -10.51 -10.61
CA LYS A 232 28.73 -10.21 -12.04
C LYS A 232 30.06 -9.81 -12.72
N PRO A 233 30.93 -8.96 -12.15
CA PRO A 233 32.22 -8.66 -12.75
C PRO A 233 33.23 -9.82 -12.73
N VAL A 234 33.16 -10.71 -11.74
CA VAL A 234 33.98 -11.95 -11.67
C VAL A 234 33.51 -12.96 -12.72
N GLU A 235 32.19 -13.12 -12.84
CA GLU A 235 31.53 -13.96 -13.83
C GLU A 235 31.70 -13.46 -15.26
N LYS A 236 32.00 -12.16 -15.42
CA LYS A 236 32.18 -11.44 -16.70
C LYS A 236 30.93 -11.54 -17.59
N TYR A 237 29.76 -11.54 -16.93
CA TYR A 237 28.44 -11.70 -17.55
C TYR A 237 27.89 -10.37 -18.07
N LYS A 238 27.38 -10.40 -19.32
CA LYS A 238 26.70 -9.28 -19.97
C LYS A 238 25.19 -9.33 -19.72
N GLY A 239 24.58 -8.19 -19.40
CA GLY A 239 23.16 -8.09 -19.09
C GLY A 239 22.83 -8.03 -17.60
N PRO A 240 21.53 -7.84 -17.25
CA PRO A 240 21.11 -7.50 -15.91
C PRO A 240 21.08 -8.69 -14.94
N ILE A 241 21.40 -8.39 -13.68
CA ILE A 241 21.22 -9.33 -12.56
C ILE A 241 19.71 -9.40 -12.23
N ILE A 242 19.00 -10.37 -12.82
CA ILE A 242 17.57 -10.60 -12.55
C ILE A 242 17.31 -10.92 -11.06
N PRO A 243 18.09 -11.76 -10.36
CA PRO A 243 17.92 -12.01 -8.92
C PRO A 243 17.93 -10.74 -8.05
N LEU A 244 18.73 -9.73 -8.42
CA LEU A 244 18.81 -8.45 -7.70
C LEU A 244 17.50 -7.64 -7.83
N LEU A 245 16.85 -7.68 -9.00
CA LEU A 245 15.53 -7.09 -9.20
C LEU A 245 14.47 -7.80 -8.35
N ILE A 246 14.54 -9.13 -8.27
CA ILE A 246 13.65 -9.95 -7.44
C ILE A 246 13.85 -9.64 -5.96
N LEU A 247 15.09 -9.41 -5.51
CA LEU A 247 15.42 -9.08 -4.12
C LEU A 247 14.80 -7.74 -3.65
N LEU A 248 14.58 -6.78 -4.55
CA LEU A 248 13.86 -5.53 -4.23
C LEU A 248 12.39 -5.78 -3.84
N ILE A 249 11.76 -6.85 -4.34
CA ILE A 249 10.35 -7.18 -4.07
C ILE A 249 10.08 -7.39 -2.57
N PRO A 250 10.79 -8.29 -1.85
CA PRO A 250 10.56 -8.48 -0.43
C PRO A 250 11.01 -7.32 0.45
N ILE A 251 12.07 -6.59 0.06
CA ILE A 251 12.59 -5.40 0.77
C ILE A 251 11.48 -4.34 0.94
N PHE A 252 10.68 -4.12 -0.10
CA PHE A 252 9.60 -3.14 -0.10
C PHE A 252 8.22 -3.73 0.24
N GLY A 253 7.95 -4.99 -0.07
CA GLY A 253 6.58 -5.52 -0.04
C GLY A 253 6.25 -6.59 1.01
N ILE A 254 7.24 -7.27 1.61
CA ILE A 254 6.99 -8.50 2.41
C ILE A 254 7.55 -8.41 3.83
N THR A 255 8.77 -7.93 4.02
CA THR A 255 9.50 -8.11 5.28
C THR A 255 9.13 -7.14 6.40
N ARG A 256 8.11 -6.29 6.19
CA ARG A 256 7.55 -5.36 7.19
C ARG A 256 8.54 -4.39 7.83
N MET A 257 9.76 -4.27 7.32
CA MET A 257 10.73 -3.24 7.73
C MET A 257 10.12 -1.84 7.61
N ARG A 258 10.64 -0.88 8.36
CA ARG A 258 10.23 0.52 8.27
C ARG A 258 10.68 1.15 6.96
N TYR A 259 9.82 1.99 6.41
CA TYR A 259 9.96 2.67 5.12
C TYR A 259 11.36 3.25 4.90
N ILE A 260 11.90 4.02 5.85
CA ILE A 260 13.24 4.61 5.70
C ILE A 260 14.32 3.55 5.50
N LYS A 261 14.33 2.45 6.28
CA LYS A 261 15.37 1.41 6.13
C LYS A 261 15.30 0.71 4.78
N SER A 262 14.11 0.36 4.31
CA SER A 262 13.92 -0.21 2.97
C SER A 262 14.33 0.78 1.86
N CYS A 263 14.04 2.08 2.01
CA CYS A 263 14.51 3.11 1.09
C CYS A 263 16.04 3.21 1.07
N CYS A 264 16.69 3.22 2.23
CA CYS A 264 18.16 3.23 2.34
C CYS A 264 18.79 2.00 1.68
N ILE A 265 18.21 0.80 1.87
CA ILE A 265 18.70 -0.43 1.22
C ILE A 265 18.47 -0.37 -0.30
N GLY A 266 17.27 0.03 -0.76
CA GLY A 266 16.95 0.07 -2.20
C GLY A 266 17.79 1.09 -2.97
N TRP A 267 18.00 2.29 -2.42
CA TRP A 267 18.92 3.27 -2.99
C TRP A 267 20.38 2.85 -2.85
N GLY A 268 20.75 2.20 -1.73
CA GLY A 268 22.07 1.59 -1.57
C GLY A 268 22.38 0.58 -2.67
N ILE A 269 21.45 -0.33 -2.98
CA ILE A 269 21.57 -1.28 -4.09
C ILE A 269 21.74 -0.56 -5.42
N PHE A 270 20.93 0.46 -5.72
CA PHE A 270 21.02 1.25 -6.95
C PHE A 270 22.40 1.93 -7.11
N PHE A 271 22.87 2.65 -6.07
CA PHE A 271 24.14 3.37 -6.13
C PHE A 271 25.34 2.41 -6.11
N SER A 272 25.33 1.35 -5.28
CA SER A 272 26.38 0.34 -5.27
C SER A 272 26.49 -0.38 -6.61
N TYR A 273 25.37 -0.73 -7.25
CA TYR A 273 25.37 -1.31 -8.59
C TYR A 273 26.01 -0.35 -9.60
N LEU A 274 25.54 0.90 -9.66
CA LEU A 274 26.05 1.89 -10.60
C LEU A 274 27.56 2.13 -10.40
N ILE A 275 28.01 2.37 -9.17
CA ILE A 275 29.42 2.66 -8.88
C ILE A 275 30.30 1.46 -9.22
N VAL A 276 29.98 0.25 -8.74
CA VAL A 276 30.82 -0.94 -8.96
C VAL A 276 30.94 -1.27 -10.44
N MET A 277 29.84 -1.24 -11.20
CA MET A 277 29.86 -1.59 -12.63
C MET A 277 30.63 -0.55 -13.44
N MET A 278 30.45 0.75 -13.15
CA MET A 278 31.17 1.83 -13.84
C MET A 278 32.68 1.79 -13.54
N SER A 279 33.07 1.50 -12.29
CA SER A 279 34.48 1.42 -11.88
C SER A 279 35.20 0.18 -12.44
N VAL A 280 34.57 -1.00 -12.40
CA VAL A 280 35.24 -2.26 -12.78
C VAL A 280 35.30 -2.45 -14.30
N ARG A 281 34.41 -1.82 -15.10
CA ARG A 281 34.37 -1.99 -16.57
C ARG A 281 35.76 -1.85 -17.23
N ASN A 282 36.52 -0.82 -16.88
CA ASN A 282 37.81 -0.53 -17.52
C ASN A 282 38.97 -1.40 -17.00
N THR A 283 38.75 -2.19 -15.94
CA THR A 283 39.74 -3.13 -15.39
C THR A 283 39.52 -4.58 -15.85
N LEU A 284 38.45 -4.84 -16.62
CA LEU A 284 38.19 -6.17 -17.18
C LEU A 284 39.10 -6.46 -18.39
N PRO A 285 39.52 -7.73 -18.61
CA PRO A 285 40.40 -8.09 -19.73
C PRO A 285 39.82 -7.77 -21.12
N GLN A 286 38.49 -7.81 -21.26
CA GLN A 286 37.75 -7.56 -22.50
C GLN A 286 36.54 -6.66 -22.22
N PRO A 287 36.72 -5.32 -22.13
CA PRO A 287 35.66 -4.37 -21.76
C PRO A 287 34.46 -4.32 -22.72
N ASP A 288 34.61 -4.81 -23.95
CA ASP A 288 33.59 -4.75 -25.01
C ASP A 288 32.66 -5.97 -25.03
N LEU A 289 33.08 -7.08 -24.40
CA LEU A 289 32.22 -8.24 -24.16
C LEU A 289 31.35 -8.09 -22.90
N PHE A 290 31.68 -7.13 -22.04
CA PHE A 290 30.86 -6.73 -20.90
C PHE A 290 29.74 -5.77 -21.33
N ASP A 291 29.04 -5.18 -20.35
CA ASP A 291 28.06 -4.12 -20.61
C ASP A 291 28.74 -2.78 -20.97
N SER A 292 28.13 -2.05 -21.92
CA SER A 292 28.53 -0.66 -22.19
C SER A 292 28.08 0.26 -21.05
N TYR A 293 28.67 1.46 -20.97
CA TYR A 293 28.21 2.48 -20.02
C TYR A 293 26.71 2.83 -20.18
N THR A 294 26.18 2.78 -21.41
CA THR A 294 24.73 2.94 -21.63
C THR A 294 23.96 1.76 -21.04
N ASP A 295 24.38 0.52 -21.29
CA ASP A 295 23.69 -0.67 -20.76
C ASP A 295 23.69 -0.70 -19.22
N ILE A 296 24.82 -0.38 -18.58
CA ILE A 296 24.93 -0.24 -17.12
C ILE A 296 23.91 0.80 -16.61
N SER A 297 23.80 1.93 -17.30
CA SER A 297 22.86 3.01 -16.96
C SER A 297 21.40 2.58 -17.09
N TYR A 298 21.00 1.89 -18.17
CA TYR A 298 19.63 1.34 -18.30
C TYR A 298 19.30 0.31 -17.23
N GLN A 299 20.24 -0.59 -16.93
CA GLN A 299 20.04 -1.61 -15.91
C GLN A 299 19.86 -0.96 -14.53
N ALA A 300 20.68 0.06 -14.21
CA ALA A 300 20.51 0.89 -13.02
C ALA A 300 19.14 1.59 -13.00
N ILE A 301 18.70 2.22 -14.09
CA ILE A 301 17.38 2.87 -14.20
C ILE A 301 16.24 1.87 -13.98
N ASN A 302 16.34 0.66 -14.52
CA ASN A 302 15.34 -0.41 -14.29
C ASN A 302 15.28 -0.87 -12.82
N TYR A 303 16.43 -0.95 -12.13
CA TYR A 303 16.45 -1.15 -10.67
C TYR A 303 15.84 0.05 -9.92
N GLY A 304 16.14 1.28 -10.34
CA GLY A 304 15.57 2.52 -9.80
C GLY A 304 14.04 2.55 -9.91
N ILE A 305 13.49 2.29 -11.10
CA ILE A 305 12.05 2.16 -11.36
C ILE A 305 11.42 1.11 -10.44
N THR A 306 12.07 -0.04 -10.27
CA THR A 306 11.61 -1.11 -9.39
C THR A 306 11.61 -0.68 -7.93
N ALA A 307 12.65 0.02 -7.48
CA ALA A 307 12.77 0.56 -6.13
C ALA A 307 11.71 1.64 -5.87
N ILE A 308 11.52 2.61 -6.77
CA ILE A 308 10.49 3.66 -6.66
C ILE A 308 9.08 3.04 -6.59
N GLY A 309 8.78 2.06 -7.46
CA GLY A 309 7.52 1.32 -7.42
C GLY A 309 7.32 0.55 -6.11
N GLY A 310 8.40 -0.01 -5.57
CA GLY A 310 8.47 -0.60 -4.24
C GLY A 310 8.17 0.41 -3.13
N MET A 311 8.88 1.55 -3.10
CA MET A 311 8.70 2.63 -2.12
C MET A 311 7.24 3.11 -2.05
N VAL A 312 6.60 3.36 -3.20
CA VAL A 312 5.20 3.80 -3.25
C VAL A 312 4.23 2.70 -2.81
N SER A 313 4.57 1.41 -2.98
CA SER A 313 3.81 0.29 -2.43
C SER A 313 3.98 0.18 -0.91
N GLN A 314 5.22 0.16 -0.41
CA GLN A 314 5.53 0.07 1.02
C GLN A 314 4.94 1.23 1.80
N TYR A 315 5.02 2.47 1.30
CA TYR A 315 4.48 3.65 1.97
C TYR A 315 2.98 3.50 2.25
N ARG A 316 2.22 2.96 1.27
CA ARG A 316 0.79 2.68 1.43
C ARG A 316 0.54 1.58 2.47
N GLN A 317 1.29 0.48 2.39
CA GLN A 317 1.14 -0.65 3.32
C GLN A 317 1.53 -0.28 4.76
N GLU A 318 2.64 0.43 4.96
CA GLU A 318 3.07 0.90 6.27
C GLU A 318 2.12 1.94 6.86
N LEU A 319 1.61 2.86 6.04
CA LEU A 319 0.59 3.80 6.49
C LEU A 319 -0.69 3.08 6.97
N LEU A 320 -1.11 2.01 6.29
CA LEU A 320 -2.21 1.15 6.75
C LEU A 320 -1.86 0.37 8.04
N ARG A 321 -0.63 -0.16 8.16
CA ARG A 321 -0.14 -0.81 9.40
C ARG A 321 -0.17 0.16 10.59
N ARG A 322 0.32 1.39 10.39
CA ARG A 322 0.36 2.44 11.42
C ARG A 322 -1.04 2.95 11.77
N ARG A 323 -1.95 3.09 10.81
CA ARG A 323 -3.38 3.36 11.05
C ARG A 323 -4.04 2.24 11.89
N ASN A 324 -3.77 0.97 11.59
CA ASN A 324 -4.27 -0.16 12.39
C ASN A 324 -3.73 -0.13 13.82
N PHE A 325 -2.48 0.27 14.02
CA PHE A 325 -1.90 0.47 15.35
C PHE A 325 -2.55 1.66 16.09
N CYS A 326 -2.75 2.82 15.45
CA CYS A 326 -3.45 3.95 16.06
C CYS A 326 -4.88 3.58 16.50
N LEU A 327 -5.61 2.80 15.68
CA LEU A 327 -6.91 2.27 16.04
C LEU A 327 -6.89 1.31 17.23
N GLN A 328 -5.74 0.75 17.62
CA GLN A 328 -5.62 -0.09 18.81
C GLN A 328 -5.31 0.74 20.08
N LEU A 329 -4.96 2.02 19.97
CA LEU A 329 -4.70 2.89 21.11
C LEU A 329 -6.01 3.30 21.84
N PRO A 330 -5.97 3.56 23.16
CA PRO A 330 -7.12 4.04 23.93
C PRO A 330 -7.40 5.54 23.68
N PHE A 331 -8.68 5.92 23.62
CA PHE A 331 -9.10 7.31 23.32
C PHE A 331 -8.66 8.36 24.36
N SER A 332 -8.33 7.93 25.59
CA SER A 332 -7.82 8.81 26.64
C SER A 332 -6.36 9.23 26.44
N GLY A 333 -5.62 8.58 25.53
CA GLY A 333 -4.17 8.78 25.35
C GLY A 333 -3.30 8.23 26.49
N THR A 334 -3.89 7.54 27.46
CA THR A 334 -3.20 6.87 28.57
C THR A 334 -3.33 5.35 28.40
N MET A 335 -2.21 4.62 28.40
CA MET A 335 -2.19 3.19 28.09
C MET A 335 -2.93 2.29 29.10
N ASP A 336 -3.24 2.84 30.29
CA ASP A 336 -3.84 2.12 31.42
C ASP A 336 -5.39 2.03 31.36
N ALA A 337 -6.03 2.39 30.24
CA ALA A 337 -7.49 2.36 30.10
C ALA A 337 -7.96 1.17 29.23
N ASP A 338 -8.74 0.28 29.85
CA ASP A 338 -9.12 -1.11 29.46
C ASP A 338 -9.73 -1.40 28.06
N ALA A 339 -9.73 -0.45 27.12
CA ALA A 339 -10.32 -0.63 25.79
C ALA A 339 -9.53 -1.54 24.84
N VAL A 340 -8.44 -2.20 25.27
CA VAL A 340 -7.63 -3.10 24.42
C VAL A 340 -7.99 -4.58 24.63
N ALA A 341 -8.56 -4.94 25.79
CA ALA A 341 -8.91 -6.31 26.12
C ALA A 341 -10.05 -6.86 25.23
N GLU A 342 -11.09 -6.06 24.98
CA GLU A 342 -12.26 -6.49 24.21
C GLU A 342 -11.96 -6.74 22.72
N ILE A 343 -11.07 -5.93 22.11
CA ILE A 343 -10.61 -6.12 20.72
C ILE A 343 -9.80 -7.42 20.55
N LYS A 344 -9.15 -7.89 21.63
CA LYS A 344 -8.38 -9.16 21.63
C LYS A 344 -9.26 -10.41 21.84
N THR A 345 -10.58 -10.27 21.97
CA THR A 345 -11.49 -11.43 22.07
C THR A 345 -11.50 -12.27 20.79
N ASP A 346 -11.60 -13.60 20.93
CA ASP A 346 -11.53 -14.53 19.78
C ASP A 346 -12.72 -14.36 18.80
N LYS A 347 -13.80 -13.70 19.23
CA LYS A 347 -14.93 -13.29 18.39
C LYS A 347 -14.50 -12.43 17.20
N PHE A 348 -13.57 -11.49 17.41
CA PHE A 348 -13.05 -10.62 16.36
C PHE A 348 -11.78 -11.15 15.69
N SER A 349 -11.38 -12.40 15.99
CA SER A 349 -10.16 -12.98 15.42
C SER A 349 -10.31 -13.29 13.93
N ARG A 350 -9.20 -13.18 13.19
CA ARG A 350 -9.16 -13.46 11.74
C ARG A 350 -9.64 -14.88 11.40
N LYS A 351 -9.41 -15.84 12.29
CA LYS A 351 -9.80 -17.25 12.10
C LYS A 351 -11.33 -17.38 12.12
N THR A 352 -12.00 -16.65 13.00
CA THR A 352 -13.45 -16.64 13.18
C THR A 352 -14.16 -15.90 12.04
N LEU A 353 -13.76 -14.65 11.75
CA LEU A 353 -14.47 -13.78 10.80
C LEU A 353 -14.25 -14.10 9.32
N MET A 354 -13.09 -14.67 8.95
CA MET A 354 -12.66 -14.79 7.55
C MET A 354 -12.26 -16.21 7.16
N HIS A 355 -12.36 -16.53 5.87
CA HIS A 355 -11.76 -17.73 5.29
C HIS A 355 -10.23 -17.55 5.14
N ARG A 356 -9.44 -18.55 5.54
CA ARG A 356 -7.97 -18.46 5.61
C ARG A 356 -7.30 -18.14 4.25
N TRP A 357 -7.81 -18.75 3.18
CA TRP A 357 -7.26 -18.66 1.83
C TRP A 357 -7.84 -17.50 1.02
N SER A 358 -9.17 -17.35 0.99
CA SER A 358 -9.84 -16.30 0.21
C SER A 358 -9.95 -14.95 0.93
N LEU A 359 -9.61 -14.86 2.22
CA LEU A 359 -9.81 -13.69 3.11
C LEU A 359 -11.24 -13.12 3.16
N LYS A 360 -12.19 -13.66 2.39
CA LYS A 360 -13.60 -13.27 2.36
C LYS A 360 -14.18 -13.37 3.77
N PHE A 361 -14.98 -12.39 4.18
CA PHE A 361 -15.79 -12.53 5.39
C PHE A 361 -16.77 -13.69 5.21
N ARG A 362 -16.99 -14.47 6.28
CA ARG A 362 -17.94 -15.59 6.26
C ARG A 362 -19.39 -15.07 6.10
N HIS A 363 -19.71 -13.95 6.72
CA HIS A 363 -21.01 -13.28 6.60
C HIS A 363 -21.12 -12.51 5.27
N PRO A 364 -22.11 -12.80 4.40
CA PRO A 364 -22.22 -12.16 3.08
C PRO A 364 -22.34 -10.64 3.13
N GLU A 365 -23.21 -10.11 4.00
CA GLU A 365 -23.48 -8.66 4.06
C GLU A 365 -22.26 -7.84 4.52
N VAL A 366 -21.44 -8.42 5.40
CA VAL A 366 -20.18 -7.81 5.85
C VAL A 366 -19.18 -7.76 4.71
N GLU A 367 -19.12 -8.81 3.89
CA GLU A 367 -18.31 -8.83 2.67
C GLU A 367 -18.78 -7.80 1.63
N GLU A 368 -20.09 -7.60 1.47
CA GLU A 368 -20.63 -6.58 0.55
C GLU A 368 -20.37 -5.15 1.03
N CYS A 369 -20.56 -4.88 2.32
CA CYS A 369 -20.22 -3.59 2.93
C CYS A 369 -18.72 -3.27 2.77
N PHE A 370 -17.87 -4.26 3.01
CA PHE A 370 -16.43 -4.15 2.77
C PHE A 370 -16.09 -3.92 1.29
N TYR A 371 -16.75 -4.63 0.37
CA TYR A 371 -16.55 -4.50 -1.08
C TYR A 371 -16.76 -3.07 -1.56
N ARG A 372 -17.83 -2.41 -1.09
CA ARG A 372 -18.15 -1.02 -1.44
C ARG A 372 -17.06 -0.05 -0.96
N TYR A 373 -16.42 -0.36 0.16
CA TYR A 373 -15.47 0.52 0.86
C TYR A 373 -13.99 0.28 0.53
N TRP A 374 -13.63 -0.90 0.04
CA TRP A 374 -12.25 -1.37 -0.21
C TRP A 374 -11.27 -0.29 -0.73
N TYR A 375 -11.65 0.39 -1.81
CA TYR A 375 -10.84 1.40 -2.51
C TYR A 375 -11.08 2.83 -2.00
N LEU A 376 -11.99 3.02 -1.03
CA LEU A 376 -12.27 4.28 -0.34
C LEU A 376 -11.55 4.40 1.01
N ILE A 377 -11.09 3.28 1.59
CA ILE A 377 -10.28 3.23 2.84
C ILE A 377 -9.09 4.20 2.82
N ASP A 378 -8.41 4.32 1.68
CA ASP A 378 -7.22 5.17 1.55
C ASP A 378 -7.55 6.68 1.61
N PRO A 379 -8.42 7.23 0.73
CA PRO A 379 -8.79 8.65 0.74
C PRO A 379 -9.75 9.06 1.86
N PHE A 380 -10.67 8.16 2.27
CA PHE A 380 -11.78 8.46 3.18
C PHE A 380 -11.87 7.42 4.34
N PRO A 381 -10.79 7.23 5.14
CA PRO A 381 -10.63 6.14 6.11
C PRO A 381 -11.66 6.06 7.25
N TYR A 382 -12.45 7.11 7.45
CA TYR A 382 -13.41 7.18 8.57
C TYR A 382 -14.86 7.42 8.11
N GLU A 383 -15.08 7.61 6.81
CA GLU A 383 -16.42 7.79 6.27
C GLU A 383 -17.24 6.49 6.27
N ASN A 384 -18.56 6.63 6.10
CA ASN A 384 -19.47 5.49 6.08
C ASN A 384 -19.48 4.83 4.67
N PRO A 385 -19.27 3.50 4.56
CA PRO A 385 -19.30 2.75 3.29
C PRO A 385 -20.53 2.94 2.41
N ASN A 386 -21.69 3.25 3.00
CA ASN A 386 -22.96 3.39 2.32
C ASN A 386 -23.28 4.85 1.94
N SER A 387 -22.32 5.78 2.08
CA SER A 387 -22.47 7.17 1.66
C SER A 387 -22.25 7.32 0.15
N GLY A 388 -23.35 7.47 -0.60
CA GLY A 388 -23.33 7.57 -2.07
C GLY A 388 -22.41 8.67 -2.61
N SER A 389 -22.26 9.79 -1.90
CA SER A 389 -21.41 10.92 -2.32
C SER A 389 -19.92 10.56 -2.46
N LEU A 390 -19.42 9.57 -1.72
CA LEU A 390 -18.06 9.05 -1.88
C LEU A 390 -17.83 8.45 -3.27
N HIS A 391 -18.89 7.92 -3.90
CA HIS A 391 -18.83 7.19 -5.16
C HIS A 391 -18.80 8.10 -6.40
N GLN A 392 -19.22 9.36 -6.25
CA GLN A 392 -19.24 10.35 -7.34
C GLN A 392 -17.83 10.71 -7.86
N GLY A 393 -16.83 10.72 -6.98
CA GLY A 393 -15.45 11.16 -7.27
C GLY A 393 -14.43 10.06 -7.56
N VAL A 394 -14.87 8.80 -7.67
CA VAL A 394 -14.00 7.61 -7.49
C VAL A 394 -12.84 7.49 -8.46
N PHE A 395 -13.01 7.92 -9.72
CA PHE A 395 -11.91 7.99 -10.70
C PHE A 395 -10.66 8.72 -10.16
N ARG A 396 -10.85 9.74 -9.30
CA ARG A 396 -9.73 10.49 -8.67
C ARG A 396 -8.80 9.61 -7.83
N THR A 397 -9.27 8.43 -7.40
CA THR A 397 -8.49 7.48 -6.60
C THR A 397 -7.46 6.70 -7.42
N ILE A 398 -7.74 6.44 -8.71
CA ILE A 398 -6.88 5.67 -9.61
C ILE A 398 -6.11 6.54 -10.62
N ARG A 399 -6.41 7.85 -10.72
CA ARG A 399 -5.77 8.78 -11.67
C ARG A 399 -4.25 8.70 -11.71
N PHE A 400 -3.59 8.61 -10.55
CA PHE A 400 -2.12 8.55 -10.49
C PHE A 400 -1.58 7.19 -10.93
N ALA A 401 -2.34 6.10 -10.77
CA ALA A 401 -1.97 4.79 -11.28
C ALA A 401 -2.02 4.75 -12.81
N ILE A 402 -3.02 5.39 -13.43
CA ILE A 402 -3.14 5.55 -14.89
C ILE A 402 -2.01 6.41 -15.43
N TRP A 403 -1.75 7.59 -14.84
CA TRP A 403 -0.64 8.45 -15.25
C TRP A 403 0.72 7.76 -15.09
N THR A 404 0.97 7.08 -13.97
CA THR A 404 2.21 6.32 -13.78
C THR A 404 2.35 5.20 -14.81
N LEU A 405 1.25 4.51 -15.16
CA LEU A 405 1.28 3.48 -16.20
C LEU A 405 1.57 4.07 -17.59
N LEU A 406 0.97 5.20 -17.95
CA LEU A 406 1.26 5.88 -19.22
C LEU A 406 2.72 6.33 -19.31
N LEU A 407 3.26 6.94 -18.25
CA LEU A 407 4.68 7.31 -18.18
C LEU A 407 5.59 6.06 -18.27
N ASN A 408 5.23 4.96 -17.61
CA ASN A 408 5.97 3.70 -17.75
C ASN A 408 5.95 3.15 -19.19
N GLN A 409 4.80 3.17 -19.89
CA GLN A 409 4.74 2.70 -21.29
C GLN A 409 5.53 3.62 -22.23
N LEU A 410 5.65 4.92 -21.92
CA LEU A 410 6.55 5.84 -22.65
C LEU A 410 8.03 5.52 -22.41
N VAL A 411 8.45 5.22 -21.17
CA VAL A 411 9.82 4.76 -20.90
C VAL A 411 10.12 3.46 -21.66
N LEU A 412 9.18 2.51 -21.66
CA LEU A 412 9.34 1.24 -22.37
C LEU A 412 9.34 1.42 -23.90
N LEU A 413 8.60 2.39 -24.45
CA LEU A 413 8.67 2.74 -25.88
C LEU A 413 10.07 3.26 -26.27
N LEU A 414 10.67 4.11 -25.44
CA LEU A 414 12.03 4.61 -25.69
C LEU A 414 13.07 3.47 -25.64
N GLN A 415 12.83 2.44 -24.83
CA GLN A 415 13.62 1.21 -24.84
C GLN A 415 13.39 0.41 -26.14
N ASP A 416 12.14 0.25 -26.60
CA ASP A 416 11.84 -0.46 -27.85
C ASP A 416 12.48 0.21 -29.07
N ILE A 417 12.35 1.54 -29.21
CA ILE A 417 13.01 2.32 -30.28
C ILE A 417 14.52 2.07 -30.26
N LYS A 418 15.15 2.10 -29.08
CA LYS A 418 16.59 1.85 -28.97
C LYS A 418 16.98 0.42 -29.38
N PHE A 419 16.25 -0.61 -28.94
CA PHE A 419 16.63 -2.01 -29.12
C PHE A 419 16.13 -2.67 -30.42
N LEU A 420 15.17 -2.05 -31.10
CA LEU A 420 14.55 -2.57 -32.34
C LEU A 420 14.88 -1.72 -33.57
N GLU A 421 15.19 -0.43 -33.39
CA GLU A 421 15.46 0.52 -34.49
C GLU A 421 16.91 1.05 -34.45
N VAL A 422 17.32 1.74 -33.37
CA VAL A 422 18.61 2.47 -33.33
C VAL A 422 19.82 1.55 -33.20
N LYS A 423 19.82 0.66 -32.19
CA LYS A 423 20.82 -0.40 -32.00
C LYS A 423 20.19 -1.75 -32.33
N LYS A 424 19.71 -1.86 -33.57
CA LYS A 424 19.04 -3.05 -34.08
C LYS A 424 19.99 -4.24 -34.06
N ASP A 425 19.59 -5.26 -33.33
CA ASP A 425 20.31 -6.53 -33.22
C ASP A 425 20.03 -7.38 -34.48
N ALA A 426 20.99 -8.20 -34.91
CA ALA A 426 20.93 -8.89 -36.20
C ALA A 426 19.72 -9.86 -36.32
N LEU A 427 19.21 -10.30 -35.17
CA LEU A 427 18.12 -11.25 -35.02
C LEU A 427 16.71 -10.61 -34.90
N VAL A 428 16.61 -9.27 -34.90
CA VAL A 428 15.34 -8.54 -34.76
C VAL A 428 14.65 -8.36 -36.11
N ASP A 429 13.36 -8.67 -36.17
CA ASP A 429 12.55 -8.49 -37.37
C ASP A 429 12.06 -7.05 -37.53
N ASP A 430 11.87 -6.64 -38.78
CA ASP A 430 11.61 -5.25 -39.14
C ASP A 430 10.24 -4.76 -38.65
N ASN A 431 9.34 -5.70 -38.34
CA ASN A 431 7.99 -5.43 -37.83
C ASN A 431 7.91 -5.41 -36.29
N ASP A 432 8.96 -5.79 -35.55
CA ASP A 432 8.91 -5.95 -34.09
C ASP A 432 8.56 -4.63 -33.37
N LEU A 433 9.08 -3.51 -33.88
CA LEU A 433 8.74 -2.17 -33.36
C LEU A 433 7.25 -1.84 -33.55
N THR A 434 6.69 -2.21 -34.70
CA THR A 434 5.26 -2.03 -35.00
C THR A 434 4.39 -2.88 -34.06
N TYR A 435 4.77 -4.12 -33.80
CA TYR A 435 4.09 -4.98 -32.82
C TYR A 435 4.20 -4.40 -31.39
N ALA A 436 5.37 -3.90 -30.98
CA ALA A 436 5.56 -3.21 -29.70
C ALA A 436 4.65 -1.99 -29.54
N LEU A 437 4.61 -1.12 -30.55
CA LEU A 437 3.80 0.09 -30.54
C LEU A 437 2.29 -0.23 -30.48
N VAL A 438 1.82 -1.19 -31.28
CA VAL A 438 0.41 -1.65 -31.28
C VAL A 438 0.03 -2.28 -29.95
N LEU A 439 0.84 -3.18 -29.38
CA LEU A 439 0.51 -3.84 -28.12
C LEU A 439 0.57 -2.90 -26.90
N ARG A 440 1.45 -1.88 -26.92
CA ARG A 440 1.48 -0.84 -25.88
C ARG A 440 0.37 0.21 -26.04
N PHE A 441 0.31 0.90 -27.17
CA PHE A 441 -0.54 2.10 -27.34
C PHE A 441 -1.85 1.82 -28.08
N GLY A 442 -1.93 0.77 -28.90
CA GLY A 442 -3.17 0.29 -29.50
C GLY A 442 -4.02 -0.55 -28.54
N VAL A 443 -3.39 -1.34 -27.65
CA VAL A 443 -4.09 -2.26 -26.74
C VAL A 443 -3.95 -1.85 -25.26
N THR A 444 -2.74 -1.86 -24.71
CA THR A 444 -2.55 -1.73 -23.25
C THR A 444 -3.04 -0.39 -22.70
N VAL A 445 -2.61 0.74 -23.28
CA VAL A 445 -2.98 2.08 -22.80
C VAL A 445 -4.50 2.35 -22.92
N PRO A 446 -5.17 2.09 -24.07
CA PRO A 446 -6.63 2.23 -24.20
C PRO A 446 -7.42 1.38 -23.21
N LEU A 447 -6.98 0.15 -22.90
CA LEU A 447 -7.64 -0.71 -21.91
C LEU A 447 -7.58 -0.12 -20.48
N TYR A 448 -6.49 0.52 -20.10
CA TYR A 448 -6.41 1.20 -18.80
C TYR A 448 -7.23 2.49 -18.74
N PHE A 449 -7.33 3.24 -19.85
CA PHE A 449 -8.27 4.36 -19.94
C PHE A 449 -9.74 3.91 -19.90
N SER A 450 -10.09 2.81 -20.58
CA SER A 450 -11.46 2.27 -20.57
C SER A 450 -11.87 1.76 -19.18
N ALA A 451 -10.96 1.12 -18.44
CA ALA A 451 -11.21 0.73 -17.03
C ALA A 451 -11.52 1.93 -16.14
N ALA A 452 -10.81 3.04 -16.36
CA ALA A 452 -11.01 4.26 -15.60
C ALA A 452 -12.32 4.97 -15.95
N LEU A 453 -12.67 4.99 -17.24
CA LEU A 453 -13.94 5.50 -17.75
C LEU A 453 -15.14 4.67 -17.27
N PHE A 454 -15.00 3.34 -17.25
CA PHE A 454 -15.98 2.40 -16.71
C PHE A 454 -16.25 2.66 -15.21
N MET A 455 -15.18 2.82 -14.42
CA MET A 455 -15.29 3.17 -13.00
C MET A 455 -15.95 4.55 -12.77
N TYR A 456 -15.68 5.52 -13.65
CA TYR A 456 -16.31 6.85 -13.60
C TYR A 456 -17.82 6.80 -13.89
N PHE A 457 -18.24 6.11 -14.96
CA PHE A 457 -19.65 5.99 -15.31
C PHE A 457 -20.43 5.20 -14.26
N LEU A 458 -19.89 4.07 -13.79
CA LEU A 458 -20.54 3.27 -12.75
C LEU A 458 -20.62 3.99 -11.40
N GLY A 459 -19.59 4.74 -11.00
CA GLY A 459 -19.62 5.55 -9.79
C GLY A 459 -20.67 6.68 -9.84
N LYS A 460 -20.80 7.35 -10.99
CA LYS A 460 -21.87 8.34 -11.23
C LYS A 460 -23.26 7.71 -11.24
N ALA A 461 -23.42 6.56 -11.89
CA ALA A 461 -24.68 5.83 -11.93
C ALA A 461 -25.14 5.39 -10.54
N PHE A 462 -24.22 4.86 -9.72
CA PHE A 462 -24.49 4.50 -8.33
C PHE A 462 -24.88 5.73 -7.49
N TYR A 463 -24.20 6.87 -7.67
CA TYR A 463 -24.58 8.11 -6.99
C TYR A 463 -25.98 8.59 -7.39
N ALA A 464 -26.30 8.61 -8.69
CA ALA A 464 -27.62 9.02 -9.19
C ALA A 464 -28.75 8.13 -8.66
N ARG A 465 -28.51 6.81 -8.61
CA ARG A 465 -29.42 5.85 -7.99
C ARG A 465 -29.60 6.11 -6.49
N TRP A 466 -28.51 6.31 -5.75
CA TRP A 466 -28.56 6.58 -4.32
C TRP A 466 -29.33 7.88 -3.99
N VAL A 467 -29.18 8.91 -4.81
CA VAL A 467 -30.00 10.14 -4.72
C VAL A 467 -31.47 9.83 -4.99
N LYS A 468 -31.80 9.09 -6.06
CA LYS A 468 -33.16 8.68 -6.41
C LYS A 468 -33.82 7.81 -5.31
N GLU A 469 -33.07 6.92 -4.67
CA GLU A 469 -33.54 6.10 -3.54
C GLU A 469 -33.75 6.95 -2.28
N ALA A 470 -32.87 7.90 -1.99
CA ALA A 470 -33.04 8.84 -0.87
C ALA A 470 -34.23 9.80 -1.10
N GLU A 471 -34.43 10.28 -2.34
CA GLU A 471 -35.60 11.05 -2.74
C GLU A 471 -36.88 10.23 -2.69
N ALA A 472 -36.87 8.98 -3.15
CA ALA A 472 -38.01 8.08 -3.04
C ALA A 472 -38.38 7.75 -1.58
N ALA A 473 -37.39 7.54 -0.71
CA ALA A 473 -37.61 7.33 0.72
C ALA A 473 -38.15 8.60 1.42
N LYS A 474 -37.60 9.77 1.08
CA LYS A 474 -38.12 11.08 1.54
C LYS A 474 -39.55 11.30 1.06
N ASN A 475 -39.84 11.01 -0.20
CA ASN A 475 -41.17 11.16 -0.78
C ASN A 475 -42.15 10.16 -0.17
N ALA A 476 -41.75 8.91 0.10
CA ALA A 476 -42.57 7.92 0.80
C ALA A 476 -42.83 8.29 2.28
N ALA A 477 -41.91 9.01 2.92
CA ALA A 477 -42.15 9.59 4.25
C ALA A 477 -43.14 10.78 4.19
N LEU A 478 -43.09 11.59 3.13
CA LEU A 478 -44.01 12.72 2.90
C LEU A 478 -45.41 12.29 2.44
N THR A 479 -45.53 11.27 1.57
CA THR A 479 -46.82 10.73 1.11
C THR A 479 -47.47 9.81 2.15
N ARG A 480 -46.77 9.48 3.24
CA ARG A 480 -47.40 8.89 4.43
C ARG A 480 -48.38 9.84 5.12
N ASP A 481 -48.24 11.16 4.89
CA ASP A 481 -49.22 12.20 5.25
C ASP A 481 -50.12 12.63 4.08
N SER A 482 -49.97 12.06 2.88
CA SER A 482 -50.78 12.42 1.69
C SER A 482 -50.81 11.33 0.61
N MET A 483 -51.94 10.62 0.52
CA MET A 483 -52.26 9.80 -0.65
C MET A 483 -52.67 10.70 -1.83
N VAL A 484 -52.21 10.36 -3.04
CA VAL A 484 -53.02 10.20 -4.27
C VAL A 484 -52.11 9.68 -5.40
N SER A 485 -52.68 8.86 -6.28
CA SER A 485 -52.01 8.18 -7.40
C SER A 485 -51.98 9.00 -8.69
N VAL A 486 -50.93 8.82 -9.51
CA VAL A 486 -50.99 9.12 -10.95
C VAL A 486 -50.28 7.99 -11.72
N GLY A 487 -50.99 7.32 -12.62
CA GLY A 487 -50.44 6.32 -13.52
C GLY A 487 -51.17 6.30 -14.86
N LEU A 488 -50.42 6.44 -15.96
CA LEU A 488 -50.55 5.66 -17.21
C LEU A 488 -49.55 6.13 -18.28
N VAL A 489 -49.16 7.41 -18.30
CA VAL A 489 -48.24 7.98 -19.33
C VAL A 489 -46.76 7.55 -19.11
N VAL A 490 -46.49 6.84 -18.02
CA VAL A 490 -45.14 6.56 -17.53
C VAL A 490 -44.56 5.25 -18.12
N GLU A 491 -45.39 4.31 -18.56
CA GLU A 491 -44.96 2.95 -18.97
C GLU A 491 -44.10 2.92 -20.24
N ALA A 492 -44.48 3.65 -21.30
CA ALA A 492 -43.74 3.61 -22.58
C ALA A 492 -42.33 4.19 -22.48
N ALA A 493 -42.14 5.24 -21.68
CA ALA A 493 -40.82 5.76 -21.34
C ALA A 493 -40.08 4.81 -20.37
N GLN A 494 -40.79 4.27 -19.37
CA GLN A 494 -40.22 3.28 -18.45
C GLN A 494 -39.67 2.07 -19.15
N ILE A 495 -40.28 1.48 -20.19
CA ILE A 495 -39.77 0.25 -20.81
C ILE A 495 -38.36 0.42 -21.42
N LYS A 496 -38.08 1.56 -22.05
CA LYS A 496 -36.75 1.88 -22.64
C LYS A 496 -35.72 2.30 -21.59
N TYR A 497 -36.17 2.91 -20.49
CA TYR A 497 -35.30 3.19 -19.33
C TYR A 497 -35.06 1.93 -18.48
N ALA A 498 -36.04 1.04 -18.33
CA ALA A 498 -36.03 -0.16 -17.48
C ALA A 498 -35.17 -1.29 -18.04
N THR A 499 -34.93 -1.34 -19.35
CA THR A 499 -33.92 -2.26 -19.93
C THR A 499 -32.51 -1.79 -19.62
N LYS A 500 -32.26 -0.47 -19.68
CA LYS A 500 -30.98 0.13 -19.30
C LYS A 500 -30.75 0.09 -17.77
N ASP A 501 -31.80 0.37 -16.99
CA ASP A 501 -31.82 0.18 -15.54
C ASP A 501 -31.65 -1.30 -15.20
N ARG A 502 -32.30 -2.29 -15.82
CA ARG A 502 -32.11 -3.72 -15.48
C ARG A 502 -30.64 -4.17 -15.54
N VAL A 503 -29.90 -3.79 -16.58
CA VAL A 503 -28.47 -4.14 -16.67
C VAL A 503 -27.68 -3.43 -15.57
N LEU A 504 -27.95 -2.14 -15.36
CA LEU A 504 -27.32 -1.31 -14.33
C LEU A 504 -27.66 -1.76 -12.89
N ASP A 505 -28.88 -2.26 -12.68
CA ASP A 505 -29.49 -2.74 -11.44
C ASP A 505 -28.96 -4.14 -11.09
N VAL A 506 -28.79 -5.02 -12.07
CA VAL A 506 -28.03 -6.28 -11.92
C VAL A 506 -26.56 -5.98 -11.57
N LEU A 507 -25.93 -5.02 -12.25
CA LEU A 507 -24.54 -4.60 -11.98
C LEU A 507 -24.35 -3.90 -10.62
N ILE A 508 -25.41 -3.30 -10.05
CA ILE A 508 -25.37 -2.59 -8.76
C ILE A 508 -25.82 -3.49 -7.59
N ASN A 509 -26.85 -4.33 -7.75
CA ASN A 509 -27.43 -5.05 -6.62
C ASN A 509 -26.65 -6.31 -6.21
N LYS A 510 -26.11 -7.10 -7.15
CA LYS A 510 -25.45 -8.39 -6.83
C LYS A 510 -23.95 -8.25 -6.50
N GLY A 511 -23.66 -7.42 -5.49
CA GLY A 511 -22.31 -7.16 -4.96
C GLY A 511 -21.72 -5.78 -5.30
N GLY A 512 -22.54 -4.83 -5.78
CA GLY A 512 -22.11 -3.48 -6.11
C GLY A 512 -21.41 -3.36 -7.46
N TYR A 513 -21.50 -2.18 -8.07
CA TYR A 513 -20.79 -1.82 -9.31
C TYR A 513 -19.26 -2.01 -9.21
N VAL A 514 -18.75 -1.99 -7.98
CA VAL A 514 -17.35 -2.23 -7.62
C VAL A 514 -16.91 -3.63 -8.02
N ARG A 515 -17.76 -4.66 -7.83
CA ARG A 515 -17.44 -6.05 -8.23
C ARG A 515 -17.28 -6.14 -9.75
N SER A 516 -18.15 -5.49 -10.50
CA SER A 516 -18.06 -5.38 -11.97
C SER A 516 -16.79 -4.66 -12.41
N THR A 517 -16.42 -3.57 -11.72
CA THR A 517 -15.16 -2.83 -11.96
C THR A 517 -13.93 -3.67 -11.65
N GLN A 518 -13.97 -4.50 -10.60
CA GLN A 518 -12.90 -5.43 -10.24
C GLN A 518 -12.71 -6.50 -11.32
N VAL A 519 -13.79 -7.14 -11.79
CA VAL A 519 -13.72 -8.10 -12.90
C VAL A 519 -13.15 -7.44 -14.17
N PHE A 520 -13.65 -6.26 -14.56
CA PHE A 520 -13.15 -5.55 -15.74
C PHE A 520 -11.66 -5.19 -15.61
N SER A 521 -11.24 -4.67 -14.46
CA SER A 521 -9.83 -4.34 -14.18
C SER A 521 -8.93 -5.59 -14.21
N SER A 522 -9.48 -6.75 -13.87
CA SER A 522 -8.76 -8.03 -13.90
C SER A 522 -8.59 -8.55 -15.33
N VAL A 523 -9.57 -8.34 -16.21
CA VAL A 523 -9.46 -8.57 -17.66
C VAL A 523 -8.40 -7.63 -18.26
N VAL A 524 -8.43 -6.34 -17.92
CA VAL A 524 -7.43 -5.36 -18.41
C VAL A 524 -6.00 -5.73 -17.98
N ILE A 525 -5.82 -6.18 -16.73
CA ILE A 525 -4.54 -6.71 -16.26
C ILE A 525 -4.15 -7.98 -17.03
N ALA A 526 -5.07 -8.92 -17.23
CA ALA A 526 -4.79 -10.14 -17.98
C ALA A 526 -4.33 -9.82 -19.41
N CYS A 527 -5.04 -8.94 -20.12
CA CYS A 527 -4.64 -8.45 -21.44
C CYS A 527 -3.26 -7.79 -21.44
N HIS A 528 -2.95 -6.92 -20.47
CA HIS A 528 -1.62 -6.29 -20.36
C HIS A 528 -0.51 -7.33 -20.16
N VAL A 529 -0.70 -8.31 -19.26
CA VAL A 529 0.29 -9.38 -19.03
C VAL A 529 0.42 -10.27 -20.28
N CYS A 530 -0.67 -10.58 -20.97
CA CYS A 530 -0.65 -11.27 -22.26
C CYS A 530 0.14 -10.47 -23.32
N CYS A 531 -0.10 -9.17 -23.47
CA CYS A 531 0.61 -8.32 -24.42
C CYS A 531 2.13 -8.32 -24.16
N MET A 532 2.56 -8.25 -22.90
CA MET A 532 4.00 -8.30 -22.56
C MET A 532 4.59 -9.71 -22.76
N GLY A 533 3.80 -10.77 -22.54
CA GLY A 533 4.19 -12.14 -22.86
C GLY A 533 4.33 -12.39 -24.37
N ILE A 534 3.39 -11.87 -25.17
CA ILE A 534 3.42 -11.95 -26.64
C ILE A 534 4.63 -11.17 -27.17
N LEU A 535 4.95 -9.99 -26.63
CA LEU A 535 6.15 -9.25 -27.02
C LEU A 535 7.45 -10.00 -26.67
N LEU A 536 7.51 -10.60 -25.47
CA LEU A 536 8.64 -11.45 -25.09
C LEU A 536 8.81 -12.62 -26.08
N LEU A 537 7.73 -13.31 -26.43
CA LEU A 537 7.76 -14.44 -27.36
C LEU A 537 8.15 -13.98 -28.77
N ALA A 538 7.49 -12.97 -29.34
CA ALA A 538 7.77 -12.45 -30.68
C ALA A 538 9.24 -12.05 -30.87
N VAL A 539 9.80 -11.26 -29.94
CA VAL A 539 11.22 -10.84 -29.98
C VAL A 539 12.19 -12.02 -29.75
N SER A 540 11.70 -13.17 -29.28
CA SER A 540 12.50 -14.38 -29.07
C SER A 540 12.36 -15.45 -30.17
N THR A 541 11.38 -15.33 -31.07
CA THR A 541 11.00 -16.39 -32.03
C THR A 541 10.68 -15.81 -33.41
N GLY A 542 11.47 -14.82 -33.85
CA GLY A 542 11.32 -14.17 -35.15
C GLY A 542 11.84 -15.00 -36.32
N ALA A 543 11.52 -14.61 -37.55
CA ALA A 543 11.95 -15.30 -38.76
C ALA A 543 13.49 -15.31 -38.91
N LYS A 544 14.18 -14.28 -38.42
CA LYS A 544 15.65 -14.23 -38.35
C LYS A 544 16.24 -15.15 -37.28
N VAL A 545 15.53 -15.38 -36.17
CA VAL A 545 15.89 -16.38 -35.15
C VAL A 545 15.78 -17.79 -35.75
N ASP A 546 14.65 -18.12 -36.37
CA ASP A 546 14.43 -19.40 -37.05
C ASP A 546 15.48 -19.66 -38.16
N ALA A 547 15.85 -18.61 -38.91
CA ALA A 547 16.89 -18.70 -39.94
C ALA A 547 18.28 -18.91 -39.34
N TYR A 548 18.57 -18.31 -38.18
CA TYR A 548 19.83 -18.54 -37.45
C TYR A 548 19.92 -19.99 -36.94
N GLU A 549 18.86 -20.50 -36.29
CA GLU A 549 18.84 -21.88 -35.78
C GLU A 549 19.04 -22.90 -36.91
N LYS A 550 18.37 -22.72 -38.05
CA LYS A 550 18.51 -23.59 -39.24
C LYS A 550 19.89 -23.54 -39.90
N THR A 551 20.64 -22.45 -39.75
CA THR A 551 21.96 -22.27 -40.38
C THR A 551 23.11 -22.66 -39.45
N HIS A 552 22.95 -22.51 -38.13
CA HIS A 552 24.00 -22.74 -37.15
C HIS A 552 23.79 -23.99 -36.29
N ASN A 553 22.63 -24.67 -36.39
CA ASN A 553 22.22 -25.80 -35.54
C ASN A 553 22.33 -25.50 -34.03
N ALA A 554 22.20 -24.22 -33.66
CA ALA A 554 22.36 -23.72 -32.30
C ALA A 554 21.37 -22.57 -32.05
N SER A 555 20.77 -22.54 -30.87
CA SER A 555 19.80 -21.50 -30.50
C SER A 555 20.49 -20.15 -30.28
N PRO A 556 19.94 -19.02 -30.76
CA PRO A 556 20.56 -17.69 -30.67
C PRO A 556 20.47 -17.09 -29.25
N GLY A 557 21.09 -17.76 -28.28
CA GLY A 557 21.28 -17.26 -26.92
C GLY A 557 20.00 -17.05 -26.12
N GLN A 558 20.12 -16.38 -24.97
CA GLN A 558 18.99 -16.05 -24.11
C GLN A 558 18.12 -14.94 -24.75
N PRO A 559 16.79 -15.10 -24.80
CA PRO A 559 15.86 -14.02 -25.12
C PRO A 559 16.18 -12.71 -24.38
N LYS A 560 16.17 -11.59 -25.12
CA LYS A 560 16.62 -10.27 -24.65
C LYS A 560 16.12 -9.96 -23.22
N PRO A 561 17.01 -9.93 -22.20
CA PRO A 561 16.60 -9.87 -20.79
C PRO A 561 15.70 -8.68 -20.42
N VAL A 562 15.74 -7.58 -21.19
CA VAL A 562 14.90 -6.39 -21.00
C VAL A 562 13.40 -6.70 -21.22
N TYR A 563 13.04 -7.47 -22.26
CA TYR A 563 11.65 -7.87 -22.51
C TYR A 563 11.15 -8.83 -21.44
N TYR A 564 12.03 -9.74 -21.00
CA TYR A 564 11.73 -10.64 -19.89
C TYR A 564 11.49 -9.87 -18.58
N MET A 565 12.33 -8.87 -18.27
CA MET A 565 12.09 -7.94 -17.14
C MET A 565 10.80 -7.13 -17.29
N GLY A 566 10.42 -6.74 -18.51
CA GLY A 566 9.14 -6.10 -18.81
C GLY A 566 7.94 -7.00 -18.47
N PHE A 567 7.97 -8.25 -18.92
CA PHE A 567 6.97 -9.27 -18.59
C PHE A 567 6.88 -9.53 -17.07
N LEU A 568 8.02 -9.75 -16.41
CA LEU A 568 8.09 -9.94 -14.96
C LEU A 568 7.51 -8.74 -14.19
N ASN A 569 7.81 -7.51 -14.62
CA ASN A 569 7.22 -6.31 -14.03
C ASN A 569 5.72 -6.20 -14.28
N ALA A 570 5.20 -6.67 -15.42
CA ALA A 570 3.77 -6.70 -15.71
C ALA A 570 3.01 -7.72 -14.84
N VAL A 571 3.55 -8.93 -14.65
CA VAL A 571 3.03 -9.91 -13.68
C VAL A 571 2.97 -9.30 -12.28
N LEU A 572 4.09 -8.73 -11.83
CA LEU A 572 4.18 -8.12 -10.50
C LEU A 572 3.36 -6.82 -10.36
N PHE A 573 3.07 -6.11 -11.46
CA PHE A 573 2.24 -4.91 -11.45
C PHE A 573 0.88 -5.21 -10.84
N ALA A 574 0.22 -6.31 -11.23
CA ALA A 574 -1.08 -6.72 -10.69
C ALA A 574 -1.12 -6.76 -9.16
N HIS A 575 -0.01 -7.14 -8.53
CA HIS A 575 0.14 -7.30 -7.08
C HIS A 575 0.62 -6.03 -6.35
N ARG A 576 1.26 -5.08 -7.04
CA ARG A 576 1.72 -3.78 -6.48
C ARG A 576 0.80 -2.59 -6.83
N SER A 577 -0.16 -2.80 -7.74
CA SER A 577 -0.81 -1.72 -8.50
C SER A 577 -1.63 -0.74 -7.66
N GLY A 578 -1.57 0.54 -8.04
CA GLY A 578 -2.51 1.57 -7.59
C GLY A 578 -3.94 1.39 -8.12
N PHE A 579 -4.20 0.44 -9.03
CA PHE A 579 -5.55 0.09 -9.50
C PHE A 579 -6.41 -0.64 -8.44
N ARG A 580 -5.84 -1.01 -7.28
CA ARG A 580 -6.57 -1.57 -6.12
C ARG A 580 -7.42 -2.80 -6.48
N VAL A 581 -6.87 -3.67 -7.31
CA VAL A 581 -7.48 -4.97 -7.61
C VAL A 581 -7.32 -5.90 -6.41
N ARG A 582 -8.39 -6.60 -6.03
CA ARG A 582 -8.39 -7.51 -4.88
C ARG A 582 -7.48 -8.70 -5.12
N PHE A 583 -6.87 -9.21 -4.04
CA PHE A 583 -5.80 -10.20 -4.17
C PHE A 583 -6.25 -11.49 -4.88
N ILE A 584 -7.50 -11.94 -4.67
CA ILE A 584 -8.08 -13.11 -5.36
C ILE A 584 -7.98 -12.93 -6.87
N TYR A 585 -8.54 -11.84 -7.39
CA TYR A 585 -8.60 -11.62 -8.82
C TYR A 585 -7.21 -11.45 -9.43
N ALA A 586 -6.36 -10.62 -8.79
CA ALA A 586 -4.98 -10.44 -9.23
C ALA A 586 -4.23 -11.77 -9.29
N THR A 587 -4.37 -12.62 -8.27
CA THR A 587 -3.68 -13.93 -8.21
C THR A 587 -4.19 -14.91 -9.24
N TYR A 588 -5.52 -15.04 -9.41
CA TYR A 588 -6.06 -15.97 -10.42
C TYR A 588 -5.76 -15.52 -11.86
N THR A 589 -5.85 -14.22 -12.17
CA THR A 589 -5.55 -13.77 -13.55
C THR A 589 -4.08 -13.82 -13.88
N THR A 590 -3.18 -13.42 -12.97
CA THR A 590 -1.73 -13.56 -13.23
C THR A 590 -1.31 -15.02 -13.30
N PHE A 591 -1.88 -15.91 -12.47
CA PHE A 591 -1.59 -17.35 -12.55
C PHE A 591 -1.96 -17.95 -13.90
N VAL A 592 -3.20 -17.76 -14.36
CA VAL A 592 -3.68 -18.34 -15.63
C VAL A 592 -2.88 -17.81 -16.81
N VAL A 593 -2.61 -16.50 -16.86
CA VAL A 593 -1.85 -15.90 -17.95
C VAL A 593 -0.37 -16.31 -17.91
N ALA A 594 0.27 -16.31 -16.74
CA ALA A 594 1.66 -16.73 -16.60
C ALA A 594 1.85 -18.22 -16.96
N LEU A 595 0.91 -19.08 -16.56
CA LEU A 595 0.94 -20.50 -16.94
C LEU A 595 0.80 -20.68 -18.46
N GLY A 596 -0.12 -19.97 -19.11
CA GLY A 596 -0.26 -19.99 -20.57
C GLY A 596 1.01 -19.54 -21.30
N ILE A 597 1.68 -18.48 -20.82
CA ILE A 597 2.93 -17.98 -21.39
C ILE A 597 4.09 -18.96 -21.14
N ILE A 598 4.17 -19.60 -19.96
CA ILE A 598 5.19 -20.63 -19.69
C ILE A 598 4.99 -21.85 -20.60
N ILE A 599 3.75 -22.28 -20.83
CA ILE A 599 3.45 -23.38 -21.75
C ILE A 599 3.89 -23.01 -23.18
N ALA A 600 3.53 -21.82 -23.67
CA ALA A 600 3.98 -21.34 -24.99
C ALA A 600 5.52 -21.25 -25.07
N ALA A 601 6.18 -20.71 -24.04
CA ALA A 601 7.64 -20.64 -23.95
C ALA A 601 8.30 -22.02 -23.91
N SER A 602 7.67 -23.04 -23.32
CA SER A 602 8.19 -24.41 -23.31
C SER A 602 8.19 -25.06 -24.71
N SER A 603 7.22 -24.71 -25.56
CA SER A 603 7.21 -25.14 -26.97
C SER A 603 8.10 -24.31 -27.89
N MET A 604 8.34 -23.03 -27.57
CA MET A 604 9.02 -22.09 -28.48
C MET A 604 10.48 -21.78 -28.09
N SER A 605 10.89 -22.00 -26.84
CA SER A 605 12.26 -21.81 -26.34
C SER A 605 12.63 -22.86 -25.28
N PRO A 606 12.71 -24.15 -25.67
CA PRO A 606 12.92 -25.26 -24.73
C PRO A 606 14.27 -25.22 -23.99
N ALA A 607 15.26 -24.47 -24.50
CA ALA A 607 16.57 -24.31 -23.84
C ALA A 607 16.53 -23.42 -22.58
N TYR A 608 15.62 -22.43 -22.52
CA TYR A 608 15.63 -21.39 -21.48
C TYR A 608 14.35 -21.31 -20.64
N TYR A 609 13.26 -21.98 -21.05
CA TYR A 609 11.97 -21.90 -20.33
C TYR A 609 12.04 -22.30 -18.85
N GLN A 610 12.94 -23.21 -18.45
CA GLN A 610 13.05 -23.66 -17.05
C GLN A 610 13.51 -22.52 -16.13
N GLN A 611 14.53 -21.77 -16.55
CA GLN A 611 15.04 -20.62 -15.79
C GLN A 611 13.95 -19.54 -15.69
N TYR A 612 13.22 -19.30 -16.77
CA TYR A 612 12.11 -18.34 -16.80
C TYR A 612 10.90 -18.79 -15.99
N ALA A 613 10.53 -20.07 -15.99
CA ALA A 613 9.47 -20.62 -15.16
C ALA A 613 9.83 -20.51 -13.66
N GLY A 614 11.11 -20.72 -13.31
CA GLY A 614 11.63 -20.51 -11.96
C GLY A 614 11.46 -19.08 -11.47
N TYR A 615 11.96 -18.09 -12.23
CA TYR A 615 11.82 -16.67 -11.89
C TYR A 615 10.35 -16.21 -11.82
N VAL A 616 9.50 -16.62 -12.76
CA VAL A 616 8.06 -16.32 -12.74
C VAL A 616 7.40 -16.93 -11.50
N SER A 617 7.75 -18.17 -11.12
CA SER A 617 7.21 -18.83 -9.94
C SER A 617 7.58 -18.09 -8.64
N VAL A 618 8.84 -17.67 -8.50
CA VAL A 618 9.30 -16.87 -7.35
C VAL A 618 8.57 -15.53 -7.28
N ILE A 619 8.46 -14.82 -8.41
CA ILE A 619 7.79 -13.51 -8.47
C ILE A 619 6.28 -13.64 -8.23
N PHE A 620 5.64 -14.70 -8.71
CA PHE A 620 4.23 -14.99 -8.46
C PHE A 620 3.96 -15.25 -6.97
N LEU A 621 4.78 -16.10 -6.32
CA LEU A 621 4.68 -16.34 -4.88
C LEU A 621 4.90 -15.06 -4.06
N MET A 622 5.94 -14.28 -4.36
CA MET A 622 6.21 -13.01 -3.69
C MET A 622 5.09 -11.97 -3.93
N GLY A 623 4.58 -11.88 -5.17
CA GLY A 623 3.46 -11.02 -5.52
C GLY A 623 2.18 -11.41 -4.76
N MET A 624 1.88 -12.70 -4.66
CA MET A 624 0.75 -13.21 -3.88
C MET A 624 0.87 -12.84 -2.40
N MET A 625 2.08 -12.92 -1.81
CA MET A 625 2.32 -12.48 -0.43
C MET A 625 2.04 -10.98 -0.23
N ILE A 626 2.45 -10.13 -1.19
CA ILE A 626 2.21 -8.68 -1.18
C ILE A 626 0.71 -8.35 -1.25
N SER A 627 -0.02 -8.95 -2.20
CA SER A 627 -1.44 -8.65 -2.38
C SER A 627 -2.30 -9.23 -1.24
N TYR A 628 -1.94 -10.41 -0.70
CA TYR A 628 -2.55 -10.98 0.50
C TYR A 628 -2.29 -10.13 1.75
N GLU A 629 -1.09 -9.56 1.91
CA GLU A 629 -0.79 -8.59 2.97
C GLU A 629 -1.70 -7.36 2.88
N GLU A 630 -1.75 -6.70 1.72
CA GLU A 630 -2.55 -5.47 1.55
C GLU A 630 -4.04 -5.73 1.82
N GLU A 631 -4.59 -6.84 1.33
CA GLU A 631 -5.98 -7.21 1.62
C GLU A 631 -6.20 -7.53 3.11
N CYS A 632 -5.30 -8.28 3.74
CA CYS A 632 -5.39 -8.56 5.17
C CYS A 632 -5.35 -7.27 6.01
N LEU A 633 -4.51 -6.29 5.64
CA LEU A 633 -4.39 -5.00 6.33
C LEU A 633 -5.66 -4.14 6.18
N ARG A 634 -6.22 -4.06 4.96
CA ARG A 634 -7.48 -3.33 4.69
C ARG A 634 -8.68 -3.97 5.41
N ARG A 635 -8.74 -5.31 5.49
CA ARG A 635 -9.78 -6.04 6.24
C ARG A 635 -9.66 -5.82 7.75
N SER A 636 -8.46 -5.91 8.29
CA SER A 636 -8.20 -5.57 9.70
C SER A 636 -8.56 -4.11 10.01
N PHE A 637 -8.22 -3.17 9.12
CA PHE A 637 -8.61 -1.77 9.26
C PHE A 637 -10.14 -1.61 9.33
N PHE A 638 -10.87 -2.25 8.42
CA PHE A 638 -12.34 -2.17 8.39
C PHE A 638 -12.99 -2.69 9.68
N VAL A 639 -12.55 -3.83 10.20
CA VAL A 639 -13.06 -4.39 11.46
C VAL A 639 -12.71 -3.48 12.64
N LEU A 640 -11.43 -3.09 12.80
CA LEU A 640 -10.98 -2.20 13.88
C LEU A 640 -11.70 -0.84 13.84
N LYS A 641 -11.85 -0.24 12.66
CA LYS A 641 -12.57 1.01 12.46
C LYS A 641 -14.03 0.88 12.85
N SER A 642 -14.69 -0.24 12.53
CA SER A 642 -16.09 -0.49 12.89
C SER A 642 -16.28 -0.53 14.40
N ILE A 643 -15.46 -1.34 15.10
CA ILE A 643 -15.51 -1.50 16.56
C ILE A 643 -15.20 -0.15 17.25
N ARG A 644 -14.08 0.49 16.89
CA ARG A 644 -13.69 1.80 17.47
C ARG A 644 -14.67 2.92 17.15
N THR A 645 -15.43 2.86 16.05
CA THR A 645 -16.47 3.85 15.79
C THR A 645 -17.60 3.73 16.82
N LEU A 646 -18.05 2.53 17.17
CA LEU A 646 -19.11 2.33 18.16
C LEU A 646 -18.65 2.66 19.59
N GLU A 647 -17.47 2.20 19.99
CA GLU A 647 -16.90 2.57 21.29
C GLU A 647 -16.70 4.09 21.43
N PHE A 648 -16.34 4.77 20.33
CA PHE A 648 -16.22 6.22 20.32
C PHE A 648 -17.60 6.91 20.45
N GLU A 649 -18.71 6.31 19.97
CA GLU A 649 -20.06 6.88 20.14
C GLU A 649 -20.43 6.90 21.63
N GLU A 650 -20.15 5.81 22.34
CA GLU A 650 -20.40 5.69 23.77
C GLU A 650 -19.47 6.58 24.59
N TRP A 651 -18.16 6.51 24.35
CA TRP A 651 -17.17 7.35 25.02
C TRP A 651 -17.48 8.84 24.83
N PHE A 652 -17.78 9.26 23.59
CA PHE A 652 -18.09 10.64 23.27
C PHE A 652 -19.42 11.07 23.91
N GLY A 653 -20.43 10.18 23.91
CA GLY A 653 -21.69 10.38 24.64
C GLY A 653 -21.48 10.61 26.15
N VAL A 654 -20.59 9.85 26.78
CA VAL A 654 -20.20 10.06 28.19
C VAL A 654 -19.47 11.39 28.34
N VAL A 655 -18.48 11.70 27.51
CA VAL A 655 -17.72 12.96 27.56
C VAL A 655 -18.62 14.19 27.36
N LEU A 656 -19.63 14.12 26.51
CA LEU A 656 -20.62 15.20 26.35
C LEU A 656 -21.40 15.45 27.66
N ARG A 657 -21.78 14.40 28.39
CA ARG A 657 -22.49 14.48 29.68
C ARG A 657 -21.64 15.04 30.84
N ILE A 658 -20.31 15.02 30.76
CA ILE A 658 -19.44 15.56 31.81
C ILE A 658 -19.58 17.10 31.89
N GLN A 659 -19.93 17.61 33.07
CA GLN A 659 -20.07 19.06 33.34
C GLN A 659 -18.75 19.83 33.10
N GLY A 660 -18.86 21.09 32.65
CA GLY A 660 -17.72 21.91 32.23
C GLY A 660 -16.62 22.09 33.30
N TRP A 661 -17.00 22.23 34.57
CA TRP A 661 -16.03 22.36 35.68
C TRP A 661 -15.19 21.09 35.88
N VAL A 662 -15.77 19.90 35.64
CA VAL A 662 -15.07 18.62 35.69
C VAL A 662 -14.11 18.49 34.50
N LYS A 663 -14.53 18.92 33.30
CA LYS A 663 -13.67 19.00 32.11
C LYS A 663 -12.44 19.88 32.36
N GLU A 664 -12.62 21.05 32.95
CA GLU A 664 -11.51 21.95 33.28
C GLU A 664 -10.60 21.39 34.39
N ARG A 665 -11.17 20.68 35.38
CA ARG A 665 -10.38 19.99 36.42
C ARG A 665 -9.52 18.86 35.85
N PHE A 666 -10.05 18.09 34.89
CA PHE A 666 -9.26 17.09 34.15
C PHE A 666 -8.23 17.76 33.25
N ARG A 667 -8.58 18.84 32.52
CA ARG A 667 -7.65 19.58 31.67
C ARG A 667 -6.45 20.09 32.46
N LYS A 668 -6.69 20.70 33.64
CA LYS A 668 -5.63 21.11 34.58
C LYS A 668 -4.79 19.94 35.06
N LYS A 669 -5.38 18.83 35.52
CA LYS A 669 -4.62 17.61 35.90
C LYS A 669 -3.76 17.06 34.75
N LEU A 670 -4.27 17.08 33.51
CA LEU A 670 -3.58 16.54 32.36
C LEU A 670 -2.46 17.48 31.87
N GLN A 671 -2.63 18.80 32.05
CA GLN A 671 -1.57 19.80 31.92
C GLN A 671 -0.52 19.69 33.05
N ASP A 672 -0.90 19.37 34.28
CA ASP A 672 0.03 19.11 35.40
C ASP A 672 0.86 17.84 35.16
N VAL A 673 0.25 16.77 34.63
CA VAL A 673 0.98 15.54 34.27
C VAL A 673 1.92 15.80 33.08
N ARG A 674 1.46 16.50 32.03
CA ARG A 674 2.31 16.86 30.89
C ARG A 674 3.45 17.80 31.27
N SER A 675 3.20 18.81 32.11
CA SER A 675 4.25 19.74 32.56
C SER A 675 5.24 19.08 33.52
N LYS A 676 4.80 18.12 34.34
CA LYS A 676 5.73 17.27 35.12
C LYS A 676 6.61 16.39 34.23
N GLY A 677 6.06 15.81 33.15
CA GLY A 677 6.87 15.10 32.15
C GLY A 677 7.72 16.01 31.24
N SER A 678 7.36 17.29 31.09
CA SER A 678 8.09 18.28 30.28
C SER A 678 9.36 18.79 30.98
N LYS A 679 9.33 18.91 32.32
CA LYS A 679 10.43 19.51 33.10
C LYS A 679 11.76 18.77 33.00
N ASP A 680 11.76 17.47 32.69
CA ASP A 680 12.98 16.69 32.44
C ASP A 680 13.48 16.78 30.98
N PHE A 681 12.72 17.41 30.07
CA PHE A 681 12.97 17.44 28.62
C PHE A 681 13.07 18.84 28.00
N ASP A 682 12.63 19.91 28.70
CA ASP A 682 12.64 21.28 28.14
C ASP A 682 14.05 21.85 27.89
N SER A 683 15.11 21.20 28.40
CA SER A 683 16.51 21.47 28.05
C SER A 683 16.89 21.03 26.62
N ALA A 684 16.13 20.15 25.98
CA ALA A 684 16.43 19.65 24.63
C ALA A 684 15.59 20.29 23.50
N ARG A 685 14.55 21.07 23.82
CA ARG A 685 13.40 21.29 22.91
C ARG A 685 13.40 22.61 22.12
N LYS A 686 14.41 23.46 22.24
CA LYS A 686 14.39 24.83 21.68
C LYS A 686 14.54 24.95 20.15
N ALA A 687 14.54 23.84 19.38
CA ALA A 687 14.95 23.84 17.97
C ALA A 687 13.95 23.24 16.94
N GLU A 688 12.85 22.59 17.34
CA GLU A 688 11.90 22.03 16.35
C GLU A 688 10.72 22.95 16.06
N ALA A 689 10.64 23.41 14.82
CA ALA A 689 9.52 24.17 14.29
C ALA A 689 8.23 23.33 14.32
N VAL A 690 7.08 23.98 14.55
CA VAL A 690 5.77 23.34 14.55
C VAL A 690 5.44 22.87 13.13
N VAL A 691 5.76 21.60 12.82
CA VAL A 691 5.38 20.97 11.55
C VAL A 691 3.85 20.93 11.48
N PRO A 692 3.21 21.52 10.46
CA PRO A 692 1.76 21.57 10.39
C PRO A 692 1.17 20.16 10.33
N LEU A 693 0.07 19.92 11.07
CA LEU A 693 -0.60 18.63 11.11
C LEU A 693 -1.24 18.32 9.74
N ILE A 694 -0.62 17.44 8.97
CA ILE A 694 -1.09 17.08 7.62
C ILE A 694 -2.14 15.98 7.71
N ASN A 695 -3.29 16.21 7.06
CA ASN A 695 -4.31 15.18 6.85
C ASN A 695 -3.71 13.96 6.13
N THR A 696 -3.77 12.77 6.73
CA THR A 696 -3.07 11.57 6.22
C THR A 696 -3.55 11.09 4.84
N SER A 697 -4.72 11.52 4.36
CA SER A 697 -5.14 11.29 2.96
C SER A 697 -4.29 12.07 1.96
N ALA A 698 -3.80 13.26 2.33
CA ALA A 698 -2.87 14.05 1.53
C ALA A 698 -1.47 13.40 1.48
N GLN A 699 -1.05 12.67 2.51
CA GLN A 699 0.22 11.93 2.52
C GLN A 699 0.25 10.83 1.44
N MET A 700 -0.82 10.04 1.28
CA MET A 700 -0.90 9.06 0.18
C MET A 700 -0.91 9.72 -1.21
N ALA A 701 -1.67 10.81 -1.37
CA ALA A 701 -1.71 11.54 -2.64
C ALA A 701 -0.34 12.14 -2.99
N TYR A 702 0.41 12.61 -1.98
CA TYR A 702 1.77 13.12 -2.13
C TYR A 702 2.76 12.01 -2.52
N ALA A 703 2.72 10.84 -1.88
CA ALA A 703 3.58 9.71 -2.23
C ALA A 703 3.36 9.23 -3.68
N SER A 704 2.10 9.10 -4.11
CA SER A 704 1.79 8.78 -5.52
C SER A 704 2.21 9.87 -6.50
N LYS A 705 2.14 11.16 -6.09
CA LYS A 705 2.60 12.30 -6.89
C LYS A 705 4.12 12.30 -7.04
N LEU A 706 4.88 11.98 -5.99
CA LEU A 706 6.34 11.82 -6.05
C LEU A 706 6.74 10.66 -6.95
N GLY A 707 6.07 9.50 -6.85
CA GLY A 707 6.31 8.37 -7.75
C GLY A 707 6.11 8.73 -9.22
N MET A 708 5.04 9.47 -9.53
CA MET A 708 4.77 9.99 -10.88
C MET A 708 5.87 10.95 -11.36
N TYR A 709 6.31 11.90 -10.53
CA TYR A 709 7.41 12.82 -10.88
C TYR A 709 8.73 12.09 -11.11
N SER A 710 9.03 11.04 -10.34
CA SER A 710 10.22 10.24 -10.57
C SER A 710 10.20 9.53 -11.93
N GLN A 711 9.03 9.12 -12.43
CA GLN A 711 8.91 8.60 -13.80
C GLN A 711 9.10 9.68 -14.87
N MET A 712 8.72 10.94 -14.61
CA MET A 712 9.03 12.04 -15.53
C MET A 712 10.55 12.27 -15.63
N VAL A 713 11.29 12.17 -14.52
CA VAL A 713 12.76 12.22 -14.53
C VAL A 713 13.35 11.04 -15.32
N ASN A 714 12.82 9.83 -15.14
CA ASN A 714 13.26 8.65 -15.91
C ASN A 714 13.03 8.82 -17.42
N ILE A 715 11.93 9.46 -17.85
CA ILE A 715 11.71 9.79 -19.27
C ILE A 715 12.78 10.77 -19.78
N ILE A 716 13.11 11.81 -19.03
CA ILE A 716 14.16 12.78 -19.43
C ILE A 716 15.51 12.07 -19.62
N ILE A 717 15.88 11.17 -18.70
CA ILE A 717 17.13 10.39 -18.81
C ILE A 717 17.06 9.43 -20.02
N ALA A 718 15.95 8.73 -20.22
CA ALA A 718 15.78 7.81 -21.34
C ALA A 718 15.81 8.53 -22.71
N VAL A 719 15.22 9.73 -22.82
CA VAL A 719 15.30 10.58 -24.02
C VAL A 719 16.72 11.04 -24.28
N ALA A 720 17.43 11.52 -23.25
CA ALA A 720 18.82 11.93 -23.37
C ALA A 720 19.72 10.77 -23.86
N ASP A 721 19.55 9.56 -23.31
CA ASP A 721 20.31 8.38 -23.72
C ASP A 721 20.01 7.95 -25.17
N VAL A 722 18.74 7.92 -25.57
CA VAL A 722 18.34 7.65 -26.97
C VAL A 722 19.02 8.63 -27.93
N ILE A 723 19.01 9.94 -27.61
CA ILE A 723 19.70 10.96 -28.41
C ILE A 723 21.20 10.65 -28.47
N THR A 724 21.89 10.44 -27.33
CA THR A 724 23.32 10.12 -27.30
C THR A 724 23.68 8.72 -27.86
N SER A 725 22.69 7.88 -28.15
CA SER A 725 22.86 6.58 -28.81
C SER A 725 22.60 6.64 -30.31
N SER A 726 22.02 7.74 -30.81
CA SER A 726 21.80 8.05 -32.23
C SER A 726 22.83 9.03 -32.81
N LEU A 727 23.60 9.68 -31.92
CA LEU A 727 24.81 10.46 -32.21
C LEU A 727 26.05 9.56 -32.13
#